data_AF-A0A426XIC2-F1
#
_entry.id   AF-A0A426XIC2-F1
#
_cell.length_a   1.000
_cell.length_b   1.000
_cell.length_c   1.000
_cell.angle_alpha   90.00
_cell.angle_beta   90.00
_cell.angle_gamma   90.00
#
_symmetry.space_group_name_H-M   'P 1'
#
loop_
_entity.id
_entity.type
_entity.pdbx_description
1 polymer ?
#
loop_
_entity_poly.entity_id
_entity_poly.type
_entity_poly.pdbx_seq_one_letter_code
_entity_poly.pdbx_strand_id
1 'polypeptide(L)'
;MICGNPIDVTDPRWEIFLVVKKVQDPLGDCIIDVLGFATVYRFFRYPDSTRLRIGQILVLPPYQGQGHGCHLLESVYSVAVSENIYDVTAEEPSDYLQYLRACIDTKRLLCFQPIKPAINSVVSCLKEGNLSKRICRSSSCPPASVMEIARQKLKINKKQFLRCWEVLIYLNLNQENSKCTENFRAWVSDRVKSDIVDKDAVDSRKHLVEVPNDYDHDMTFVVCWSQNGGESDGIDGNLGGNQSTQDEQLNELVKKRLEDIVKITNKGKMTIGMRCFNSKKMALLCLFFFFVAAVQVRAQTTGFINIDCGIPENSSYFDGLTYVSDAQFTDTGVNRNVSPAYSSILARRFLTVRSFPDGARNCYTFKSIIPGLKYLIRATFLYGNYDLKSSPSVQFDLYLGVNLWKTINVTDPSNNFLTEAITEATADLISVCLLNTGRGTPFISGMDLRPMAASLYPLVNASRSLVLLDRFNMAPTVYSFLGGVDRYALDSYDRIWFQYKSKPSWDEISTNSTVETVGNDHFEVPSQVMQTAVVPANSTTTLELSFSPDPGDLDEFYAVVYFAELQQNASRQFFVYLNGALLNDAKPFTPDFLVSDAIYNINPSAGYGELNISLVATDSSTLPPLLNAVEVFSTMRNTNVASDGGDGKPVSSSSLFMVSARMCCVLVVISLTHDYFARLPRRLHQSMP
;
A
#
# COMPACT_ATOMS: atom_id res chain seq x y z
N MET A 1 5.03 -10.75 -0.14
CA MET A 1 6.07 -10.74 -1.20
C MET A 1 7.10 -11.83 -0.95
N ILE A 2 7.60 -12.41 -2.06
CA ILE A 2 8.86 -13.13 -2.37
C ILE A 2 9.51 -14.03 -1.29
N CYS A 3 9.44 -15.35 -1.52
CA CYS A 3 10.50 -16.31 -1.22
C CYS A 3 10.68 -17.17 -2.50
N GLY A 4 11.91 -17.34 -2.99
CA GLY A 4 12.20 -18.24 -4.10
C GLY A 4 13.48 -17.86 -4.84
N ASN A 5 14.32 -18.86 -5.08
CA ASN A 5 15.50 -18.77 -5.93
C ASN A 5 15.13 -18.25 -7.34
N PRO A 6 16.06 -17.60 -8.06
CA PRO A 6 15.83 -17.14 -9.43
C PRO A 6 15.29 -18.27 -10.30
N ILE A 7 14.23 -17.99 -11.06
CA ILE A 7 13.60 -18.96 -11.96
C ILE A 7 14.46 -19.12 -13.20
N ASP A 8 14.82 -20.36 -13.51
CA ASP A 8 15.39 -20.69 -14.81
C ASP A 8 14.29 -20.65 -15.88
N VAL A 9 14.28 -19.57 -16.64
CA VAL A 9 13.33 -19.32 -17.73
C VAL A 9 13.52 -20.27 -18.92
N THR A 10 14.56 -21.10 -18.93
CA THR A 10 14.82 -22.09 -19.98
C THR A 10 14.27 -23.48 -19.66
N ASP A 11 13.89 -23.75 -18.40
CA ASP A 11 13.37 -25.05 -17.98
C ASP A 11 11.87 -25.19 -18.31
N PRO A 12 11.47 -26.12 -19.19
CA PRO A 12 10.08 -26.30 -19.64
C PRO A 12 9.13 -26.81 -18.54
N ARG A 13 9.65 -27.18 -17.37
CA ARG A 13 8.86 -27.60 -16.20
C ARG A 13 8.25 -26.43 -15.43
N TRP A 14 8.67 -25.19 -15.70
CA TRP A 14 8.03 -24.00 -15.15
C TRP A 14 6.80 -23.61 -15.97
N GLU A 15 5.70 -23.34 -15.26
CA GLU A 15 4.46 -22.80 -15.81
C GLU A 15 4.19 -21.43 -15.20
N ILE A 16 3.76 -20.48 -16.04
CA ILE A 16 3.41 -19.13 -15.61
C ILE A 16 1.91 -18.93 -15.88
N PHE A 17 1.18 -18.63 -14.82
CA PHE A 17 -0.22 -18.23 -14.86
C PHE A 17 -0.26 -16.71 -14.89
N LEU A 18 -0.96 -16.13 -15.86
CA LEU A 18 -1.12 -14.67 -15.97
C LEU A 18 -2.58 -14.31 -15.71
N VAL A 19 -2.79 -13.29 -14.89
CA VAL A 19 -4.06 -12.56 -14.85
C VAL A 19 -3.90 -11.37 -15.76
N VAL A 20 -4.81 -11.23 -16.72
CA VAL A 20 -4.75 -10.13 -17.69
C VAL A 20 -6.08 -9.39 -17.76
N LYS A 21 -6.01 -8.09 -18.02
CA LYS A 21 -7.15 -7.25 -18.36
C LYS A 21 -7.05 -6.87 -19.82
N LYS A 22 -8.12 -7.15 -20.56
CA LYS A 22 -8.24 -6.72 -21.95
C LYS A 22 -8.75 -5.27 -21.98
N VAL A 23 -7.99 -4.40 -22.63
CA VAL A 23 -8.34 -3.00 -22.87
C VAL A 23 -8.52 -2.82 -24.38
N GLN A 24 -9.60 -2.17 -24.79
CA GLN A 24 -9.76 -1.75 -26.18
C GLN A 24 -9.16 -0.36 -26.36
N ASP A 25 -8.22 -0.26 -27.28
CA ASP A 25 -7.69 1.01 -27.76
C ASP A 25 -8.79 1.79 -28.51
N PRO A 26 -8.85 3.14 -28.45
CA PRO A 26 -9.68 3.96 -29.33
C PRO A 26 -9.62 3.63 -30.83
N LEU A 27 -8.56 2.96 -31.32
CA LEU A 27 -8.45 2.48 -32.70
C LEU A 27 -9.08 1.10 -32.96
N GLY A 28 -9.63 0.45 -31.92
CA GLY A 28 -10.26 -0.87 -31.98
C GLY A 28 -9.33 -2.05 -31.67
N ASP A 29 -8.04 -1.79 -31.46
CA ASP A 29 -7.05 -2.82 -31.14
C ASP A 29 -7.15 -3.30 -29.68
N CYS A 30 -6.84 -4.58 -29.48
CA CYS A 30 -6.94 -5.25 -28.18
C CYS A 30 -5.59 -5.20 -27.46
N ILE A 31 -5.47 -4.29 -26.50
CA ILE A 31 -4.32 -4.20 -25.59
C ILE A 31 -4.54 -5.14 -24.40
N ILE A 32 -3.50 -5.83 -23.95
CA ILE A 32 -3.54 -6.77 -22.83
C ILE A 32 -2.66 -6.23 -21.70
N ASP A 33 -3.28 -5.80 -20.62
CA ASP A 33 -2.59 -5.40 -19.39
C ASP A 33 -2.38 -6.64 -18.51
N VAL A 34 -1.14 -6.92 -18.13
CA VAL A 34 -0.85 -7.97 -17.16
C VAL A 34 -1.12 -7.42 -15.76
N LEU A 35 -1.99 -8.10 -14.99
CA LEU A 35 -2.36 -7.70 -13.63
C LEU A 35 -1.52 -8.40 -12.56
N GLY A 36 -0.96 -9.55 -12.89
CA GLY A 36 -0.21 -10.39 -11.97
C GLY A 36 0.12 -11.74 -12.58
N PHE A 37 1.02 -12.47 -11.93
CA PHE A 37 1.41 -13.80 -12.32
C PHE A 37 1.60 -14.75 -11.14
N ALA A 38 1.51 -16.05 -11.40
CA ALA A 38 1.97 -17.09 -10.50
C ALA A 38 2.89 -18.04 -11.25
N THR A 39 4.02 -18.41 -10.64
CA THR A 39 4.90 -19.44 -11.19
C THR A 39 4.70 -20.76 -10.46
N VAL A 40 4.63 -21.82 -11.24
CA VAL A 40 4.37 -23.16 -10.75
C VAL A 40 5.36 -24.10 -11.41
N TYR A 41 6.13 -24.81 -10.60
CA TYR A 41 7.06 -25.82 -11.07
C TYR A 41 6.42 -27.20 -11.04
N ARG A 42 6.55 -27.91 -12.16
CA ARG A 42 6.06 -29.28 -12.33
C ARG A 42 7.19 -30.27 -12.05
N PHE A 43 6.99 -31.15 -11.08
CA PHE A 43 7.99 -32.17 -10.77
C PHE A 43 7.37 -33.55 -10.61
N PHE A 44 8.14 -34.55 -11.05
CA PHE A 44 7.74 -35.94 -11.02
C PHE A 44 7.65 -36.45 -9.58
N ARG A 45 6.65 -37.28 -9.34
CA ARG A 45 6.43 -38.01 -8.10
C ARG A 45 6.17 -39.46 -8.45
N TYR A 46 7.11 -40.32 -8.07
CA TYR A 46 7.01 -41.77 -8.16
C TYR A 46 5.68 -42.31 -7.58
N PRO A 47 5.07 -43.37 -8.15
CA PRO A 47 5.52 -44.14 -9.31
C PRO A 47 5.26 -43.44 -10.65
N ASP A 48 4.08 -42.85 -10.87
CA ASP A 48 3.72 -42.23 -12.16
C ASP A 48 2.79 -41.02 -11.94
N SER A 49 3.14 -40.13 -11.02
CA SER A 49 2.33 -38.96 -10.70
C SER A 49 3.13 -37.67 -10.81
N THR A 50 2.43 -36.55 -10.92
CA THR A 50 3.05 -35.22 -11.02
C THR A 50 2.54 -34.35 -9.88
N ARG A 51 3.43 -33.54 -9.31
CA ARG A 51 3.08 -32.51 -8.32
C ARG A 51 3.32 -31.14 -8.90
N LEU A 52 2.49 -30.19 -8.48
CA LEU A 52 2.71 -28.78 -8.72
C LEU A 52 3.29 -28.14 -7.46
N ARG A 53 4.32 -27.31 -7.63
CA ARG A 53 4.88 -26.47 -6.58
C ARG A 53 4.72 -25.02 -6.98
N ILE A 54 3.93 -24.27 -6.23
CA ILE A 54 3.87 -22.82 -6.37
C ILE A 54 5.23 -22.29 -5.92
N GLY A 55 5.96 -21.66 -6.83
CA GLY A 55 7.18 -20.92 -6.52
C GLY A 55 6.81 -19.56 -5.95
N GLN A 56 6.16 -18.72 -6.76
CA GLN A 56 5.73 -17.39 -6.35
C GLN A 56 4.34 -17.05 -6.89
N ILE A 57 3.64 -16.18 -6.17
CA ILE A 57 2.44 -15.47 -6.64
C ILE A 57 2.71 -14.00 -6.45
N LEU A 58 2.65 -13.24 -7.55
CA LEU A 58 2.83 -11.80 -7.56
C LEU A 58 1.66 -11.16 -8.29
N VAL A 59 0.86 -10.37 -7.59
CA VAL A 59 -0.06 -9.43 -8.23
C VAL A 59 0.71 -8.12 -8.38
N LEU A 60 0.67 -7.49 -9.56
CA LEU A 60 1.36 -6.22 -9.74
C LEU A 60 0.76 -5.17 -8.81
N PRO A 61 1.57 -4.26 -8.25
CA PRO A 61 1.13 -3.33 -7.21
C PRO A 61 -0.20 -2.61 -7.49
N PRO A 62 -0.48 -2.09 -8.71
CA PRO A 62 -1.73 -1.39 -9.00
C PRO A 62 -2.99 -2.26 -8.86
N TYR A 63 -2.81 -3.58 -8.84
CA TYR A 63 -3.91 -4.55 -8.82
C TYR A 63 -3.94 -5.39 -7.53
N GLN A 64 -3.04 -5.13 -6.56
CA GLN A 64 -3.08 -5.77 -5.25
C GLN A 64 -4.35 -5.36 -4.48
N GLY A 65 -4.76 -6.17 -3.49
CA GLY A 65 -6.02 -5.96 -2.77
C GLY A 65 -7.32 -6.20 -3.58
N GLN A 66 -7.25 -6.37 -4.91
CA GLN A 66 -8.43 -6.59 -5.77
C GLN A 66 -8.83 -8.07 -5.92
N GLY A 67 -8.17 -8.98 -5.20
CA GLY A 67 -8.47 -10.41 -5.22
C GLY A 67 -7.84 -11.21 -6.36
N HIS A 68 -7.00 -10.62 -7.22
CA HIS A 68 -6.32 -11.34 -8.31
C HIS A 68 -5.42 -12.47 -7.82
N GLY A 69 -4.81 -12.32 -6.64
CA GLY A 69 -4.02 -13.39 -6.00
C GLY A 69 -4.85 -14.61 -5.62
N CYS A 70 -6.10 -14.40 -5.17
CA CYS A 70 -7.05 -15.48 -4.97
C CYS A 70 -7.36 -16.18 -6.30
N HIS A 71 -7.62 -15.41 -7.35
CA HIS A 71 -7.96 -15.95 -8.69
C HIS A 71 -6.80 -16.75 -9.29
N LEU A 72 -5.55 -16.28 -9.14
CA LEU A 72 -4.35 -17.02 -9.53
C LEU A 72 -4.30 -18.37 -8.82
N LEU A 73 -4.47 -18.38 -7.49
CA LEU A 73 -4.41 -19.60 -6.70
C LEU A 73 -5.57 -20.56 -7.01
N GLU A 74 -6.79 -20.05 -7.19
CA GLU A 74 -7.96 -20.83 -7.62
C GLU A 74 -7.77 -21.42 -9.02
N SER A 75 -7.07 -20.71 -9.91
CA SER A 75 -6.75 -21.21 -11.25
C SER A 75 -5.70 -22.30 -11.23
N VAL A 76 -4.66 -22.15 -10.40
CA VAL A 76 -3.69 -23.24 -10.15
C VAL A 76 -4.41 -24.47 -9.62
N TYR A 77 -5.35 -24.31 -8.69
CA TYR A 77 -6.16 -25.43 -8.21
C TYR A 77 -7.07 -26.04 -9.28
N SER A 78 -7.68 -25.22 -10.14
CA SER A 78 -8.49 -25.71 -11.26
C SER A 78 -7.67 -26.54 -12.24
N VAL A 79 -6.46 -26.09 -12.60
CA VAL A 79 -5.52 -26.86 -13.44
C VAL A 79 -5.06 -28.13 -12.74
N ALA A 80 -4.75 -28.06 -11.45
CA ALA A 80 -4.34 -29.23 -10.68
C ALA A 80 -5.44 -30.32 -10.67
N VAL A 81 -6.72 -29.92 -10.60
CA VAL A 81 -7.86 -30.83 -10.68
C VAL A 81 -8.03 -31.38 -12.09
N SER A 82 -8.00 -30.54 -13.13
CA SER A 82 -8.24 -30.96 -14.51
C SER A 82 -7.16 -31.89 -15.04
N GLU A 83 -5.90 -31.65 -14.71
CA GLU A 83 -4.77 -32.48 -15.12
C GLU A 83 -4.48 -33.65 -14.18
N ASN A 84 -5.36 -33.88 -13.20
CA ASN A 84 -5.23 -34.93 -12.20
C ASN A 84 -3.86 -34.95 -11.48
N ILE A 85 -3.35 -33.76 -11.15
CA ILE A 85 -2.14 -33.60 -10.34
C ILE A 85 -2.32 -34.27 -8.99
N TYR A 86 -1.24 -34.79 -8.42
CA TYR A 86 -1.28 -35.46 -7.13
C TYR A 86 -1.72 -34.51 -5.99
N ASP A 87 -1.04 -33.38 -5.85
CA ASP A 87 -1.41 -32.27 -4.96
C ASP A 87 -0.64 -30.99 -5.32
N VAL A 88 -1.00 -29.88 -4.68
CA VAL A 88 -0.33 -28.58 -4.83
C VAL A 88 0.48 -28.23 -3.58
N THR A 89 1.78 -28.03 -3.77
CA THR A 89 2.74 -27.59 -2.74
C THR A 89 3.12 -26.12 -2.96
N ALA A 90 3.75 -25.50 -1.98
CA ALA A 90 4.40 -24.20 -2.17
C ALA A 90 5.83 -24.29 -1.63
N GLU A 91 6.75 -23.68 -2.35
CA GLU A 91 8.13 -23.46 -1.93
C GLU A 91 8.15 -22.34 -0.90
N GLU A 92 8.74 -22.60 0.27
CA GLU A 92 8.93 -21.61 1.36
C GLU A 92 7.84 -20.53 1.44
N PRO A 93 6.56 -20.93 1.61
CA PRO A 93 5.47 -20.00 1.40
C PRO A 93 5.56 -18.87 2.42
N SER A 94 5.60 -17.62 1.95
CA SER A 94 5.48 -16.46 2.84
C SER A 94 4.26 -16.58 3.77
N ASP A 95 4.32 -15.98 4.97
CA ASP A 95 3.20 -16.02 5.91
C ASP A 95 1.89 -15.52 5.27
N TYR A 96 2.01 -14.58 4.33
CA TYR A 96 0.89 -14.11 3.52
C TYR A 96 0.31 -15.19 2.59
N LEU A 97 1.14 -15.91 1.82
CA LEU A 97 0.68 -16.99 0.97
C LEU A 97 0.09 -18.13 1.80
N GLN A 98 0.68 -18.44 2.96
CA GLN A 98 0.15 -19.42 3.90
C GLN A 98 -1.25 -19.02 4.38
N TYR A 99 -1.45 -17.75 4.73
CA TYR A 99 -2.72 -17.18 5.14
C TYR A 99 -3.77 -17.18 4.02
N LEU A 100 -3.41 -16.73 2.82
CA LEU A 100 -4.27 -16.73 1.63
C LEU A 100 -4.76 -18.16 1.30
N ARG A 101 -3.83 -19.11 1.27
CA ARG A 101 -4.15 -20.54 1.08
C ARG A 101 -5.06 -21.06 2.19
N ALA A 102 -4.79 -20.71 3.45
CA ALA A 102 -5.65 -21.14 4.56
C ALA A 102 -7.07 -20.59 4.44
N CYS A 103 -7.25 -19.32 4.03
CA CYS A 103 -8.57 -18.75 3.79
C CYS A 103 -9.32 -19.46 2.66
N ILE A 104 -8.67 -19.71 1.52
CA ILE A 104 -9.30 -20.36 0.36
C ILE A 104 -9.57 -21.84 0.62
N ASP A 105 -8.59 -22.58 1.13
CA ASP A 105 -8.71 -24.01 1.38
C ASP A 105 -9.72 -24.30 2.49
N THR A 106 -9.80 -23.47 3.53
CA THR A 106 -10.84 -23.60 4.57
C THR A 106 -12.23 -23.39 3.98
N LYS A 107 -12.42 -22.40 3.09
CA LYS A 107 -13.71 -22.19 2.39
C LYS A 107 -14.06 -23.40 1.52
N ARG A 108 -13.11 -23.91 0.74
CA ARG A 108 -13.30 -25.09 -0.11
C ARG A 108 -13.67 -26.33 0.73
N LEU A 109 -13.04 -26.49 1.90
CA LEU A 109 -13.32 -27.58 2.83
C LEU A 109 -14.68 -27.42 3.55
N LEU A 110 -15.11 -26.20 3.92
CA LEU A 110 -16.44 -25.96 4.50
C LEU A 110 -17.56 -26.38 3.54
N CYS A 111 -17.38 -26.17 2.24
CA CYS A 111 -18.31 -26.60 1.20
C CYS A 111 -18.19 -28.10 0.86
N PHE A 112 -17.17 -28.81 1.37
CA PHE A 112 -16.88 -30.19 1.04
C PHE A 112 -17.59 -31.18 1.98
N GLN A 113 -18.73 -31.73 1.57
CA GLN A 113 -19.56 -32.59 2.43
C GLN A 113 -18.82 -33.76 3.12
N PRO A 114 -17.87 -34.48 2.49
CA PRO A 114 -17.22 -35.63 3.11
C PRO A 114 -16.47 -35.35 4.43
N ILE A 115 -16.16 -34.08 4.72
CA ILE A 115 -15.43 -33.70 5.94
C ILE A 115 -16.34 -33.45 7.15
N LYS A 116 -17.63 -33.17 6.93
CA LYS A 116 -18.57 -32.77 7.98
C LYS A 116 -18.76 -33.81 9.09
N PRO A 117 -18.89 -35.13 8.81
CA PRO A 117 -19.04 -36.14 9.86
C PRO A 117 -17.83 -36.19 10.78
N ALA A 118 -16.62 -36.06 10.21
CA ALA A 118 -15.37 -36.07 10.98
C ALA A 118 -15.27 -34.83 11.88
N ILE A 119 -15.65 -33.64 11.38
CA ILE A 119 -15.67 -32.41 12.18
C ILE A 119 -16.68 -32.54 13.34
N ASN A 120 -17.89 -33.02 13.07
CA ASN A 120 -18.93 -33.15 14.08
C ASN A 120 -18.54 -34.12 15.20
N SER A 121 -17.87 -35.22 14.86
CA SER A 121 -17.35 -36.16 15.85
C SER A 121 -16.34 -35.50 16.79
N VAL A 122 -15.36 -34.77 16.26
CA VAL A 122 -14.36 -34.06 17.08
C VAL A 122 -15.00 -32.96 17.93
N VAL A 123 -15.95 -32.21 17.36
CA VAL A 123 -16.67 -31.16 18.07
C VAL A 123 -17.52 -31.74 19.22
N SER A 124 -18.14 -32.92 19.05
CA SER A 124 -18.86 -33.60 20.14
C SER A 124 -17.91 -34.03 21.26
N CYS A 125 -16.75 -34.61 20.90
CA CYS A 125 -15.73 -35.00 21.88
C CYS A 125 -15.21 -33.81 22.70
N LEU A 126 -15.05 -32.64 22.08
CA LEU A 126 -14.61 -31.42 22.77
C LEU A 126 -15.69 -30.84 23.71
N LYS A 127 -16.98 -31.14 23.46
CA LYS A 127 -18.12 -30.71 24.28
C LYS A 127 -18.39 -31.61 25.49
N GLU A 128 -18.21 -32.93 25.38
CA GLU A 128 -18.66 -33.91 26.38
C GLU A 128 -17.75 -34.06 27.63
N GLY A 129 -16.62 -33.35 27.70
CA GLY A 129 -16.01 -32.91 28.96
C GLY A 129 -15.69 -33.98 30.01
N ASN A 130 -14.70 -34.85 29.74
CA ASN A 130 -13.70 -35.37 30.69
C ASN A 130 -12.61 -36.11 29.91
N LEU A 131 -11.68 -35.35 29.31
CA LEU A 131 -10.65 -35.91 28.42
C LEU A 131 -9.49 -36.44 29.26
N SER A 132 -9.39 -37.76 29.40
CA SER A 132 -8.14 -38.38 29.84
C SER A 132 -7.06 -38.16 28.76
N LYS A 133 -5.82 -37.88 29.19
CA LYS A 133 -4.66 -37.53 28.33
C LYS A 133 -4.38 -38.52 27.17
N ARG A 134 -4.95 -39.73 27.16
CA ARG A 134 -4.76 -40.76 26.12
C ARG A 134 -5.82 -40.75 25.02
N ILE A 135 -7.08 -40.42 25.30
CA ILE A 135 -8.20 -40.57 24.34
C ILE A 135 -8.18 -39.47 23.27
N CYS A 136 -7.61 -38.29 23.58
CA CYS A 136 -7.54 -37.16 22.66
C CYS A 136 -6.51 -37.34 21.52
N ARG A 137 -5.57 -38.30 21.63
CA ARG A 137 -4.52 -38.48 20.61
C ARG A 137 -5.02 -39.15 19.33
N SER A 138 -5.98 -40.08 19.42
CA SER A 138 -6.47 -40.85 18.27
C SER A 138 -7.74 -40.31 17.61
N SER A 139 -8.58 -39.58 18.36
CA SER A 139 -9.84 -39.02 17.84
C SER A 139 -9.71 -37.66 17.18
N SER A 140 -8.56 -36.99 17.33
CA SER A 140 -8.42 -35.56 17.00
C SER A 140 -7.61 -35.25 15.74
N CYS A 141 -6.86 -36.24 15.25
CA CYS A 141 -6.29 -36.20 13.91
C CYS A 141 -7.42 -36.45 12.88
N PRO A 142 -7.45 -35.70 11.77
CA PRO A 142 -8.42 -35.98 10.72
C PRO A 142 -8.23 -37.41 10.19
N PRO A 143 -9.31 -38.16 9.93
CA PRO A 143 -9.20 -39.51 9.38
C PRO A 143 -8.37 -39.53 8.10
N ALA A 144 -7.46 -40.50 7.97
CA ALA A 144 -6.60 -40.62 6.80
C ALA A 144 -7.39 -40.74 5.49
N SER A 145 -8.56 -41.39 5.54
CA SER A 145 -9.51 -41.46 4.43
C SER A 145 -10.01 -40.09 3.99
N VAL A 146 -10.38 -39.21 4.92
CA VAL A 146 -10.88 -37.86 4.62
C VAL A 146 -9.77 -36.98 4.04
N MET A 147 -8.56 -37.07 4.60
CA MET A 147 -7.39 -36.39 4.04
C MET A 147 -7.10 -36.84 2.61
N GLU A 148 -7.20 -38.14 2.33
CA GLU A 148 -6.96 -38.71 1.01
C GLU A 148 -8.04 -38.27 0.00
N ILE A 149 -9.32 -38.26 0.39
CA ILE A 149 -10.41 -37.77 -0.46
C ILE A 149 -10.23 -36.26 -0.73
N ALA A 150 -9.86 -35.46 0.27
CA ALA A 150 -9.59 -34.03 0.09
C ALA A 150 -8.37 -33.79 -0.81
N ARG A 151 -7.30 -34.59 -0.68
CA ARG A 151 -6.16 -34.56 -1.59
C ARG A 151 -6.59 -34.90 -3.01
N GLN A 152 -7.36 -35.97 -3.22
CA GLN A 152 -7.81 -36.40 -4.55
C GLN A 152 -8.71 -35.37 -5.22
N LYS A 153 -9.69 -34.80 -4.50
CA LYS A 153 -10.74 -33.93 -5.03
C LYS A 153 -10.39 -32.44 -5.02
N LEU A 154 -9.67 -31.97 -3.99
CA LEU A 154 -9.34 -30.55 -3.81
C LEU A 154 -7.85 -30.25 -4.03
N LYS A 155 -7.01 -31.27 -4.20
CA LYS A 155 -5.55 -31.16 -4.42
C LYS A 155 -4.81 -30.48 -3.26
N ILE A 156 -5.38 -30.50 -2.06
CA ILE A 156 -4.80 -29.96 -0.83
C ILE A 156 -3.81 -30.97 -0.27
N ASN A 157 -2.56 -30.55 -0.05
CA ASN A 157 -1.54 -31.41 0.55
C ASN A 157 -1.77 -31.63 2.06
N LYS A 158 -1.17 -32.68 2.63
CA LYS A 158 -1.32 -33.05 4.05
C LYS A 158 -1.03 -31.89 5.02
N LYS A 159 0.08 -31.17 4.81
CA LYS A 159 0.52 -30.07 5.70
C LYS A 159 -0.50 -28.92 5.70
N GLN A 160 -1.02 -28.57 4.54
CA GLN A 160 -2.03 -27.53 4.38
C GLN A 160 -3.39 -27.97 4.92
N PHE A 161 -3.77 -29.22 4.73
CA PHE A 161 -5.00 -29.78 5.28
C PHE A 161 -5.02 -29.71 6.80
N LEU A 162 -3.93 -30.11 7.47
CA LEU A 162 -3.81 -30.07 8.93
C LEU A 162 -3.95 -28.66 9.51
N ARG A 163 -3.47 -27.64 8.78
CA ARG A 163 -3.66 -26.23 9.16
C ARG A 163 -5.11 -25.79 9.05
N CYS A 164 -5.77 -26.14 7.95
CA CYS A 164 -7.20 -25.85 7.79
C CYS A 164 -8.08 -26.61 8.79
N TRP A 165 -7.66 -27.81 9.21
CA TRP A 165 -8.39 -28.64 10.18
C TRP A 165 -8.64 -27.94 11.52
N GLU A 166 -7.62 -27.25 12.05
CA GLU A 166 -7.72 -26.48 13.31
C GLU A 166 -8.73 -25.34 13.18
N VAL A 167 -8.69 -24.62 12.05
CA VAL A 167 -9.62 -23.53 11.74
C VAL A 167 -11.06 -24.06 11.61
N LEU A 168 -11.24 -25.21 10.96
CA LEU A 168 -12.55 -25.85 10.79
C LEU A 168 -13.16 -26.28 12.13
N ILE A 169 -12.37 -26.86 13.03
CA ILE A 169 -12.84 -27.23 14.37
C ILE A 169 -13.25 -25.95 15.12
N TYR A 170 -12.38 -24.93 15.14
CA TYR A 170 -12.67 -23.67 15.83
C TYR A 170 -13.92 -22.96 15.31
N LEU A 171 -14.17 -23.00 13.99
CA LEU A 171 -15.38 -22.45 13.37
C LEU A 171 -16.68 -23.17 13.81
N ASN A 172 -16.60 -24.45 14.16
CA ASN A 172 -17.76 -25.27 14.54
C ASN A 172 -17.91 -25.42 16.07
N LEU A 173 -17.02 -24.80 16.86
CA LEU A 173 -17.13 -24.74 18.32
C LEU A 173 -18.04 -23.57 18.74
N ASN A 174 -18.81 -23.78 19.82
CA ASN A 174 -19.53 -22.68 20.45
C ASN A 174 -18.56 -21.85 21.30
N GLN A 175 -18.30 -20.62 20.86
CA GLN A 175 -17.32 -19.71 21.46
C GLN A 175 -17.76 -19.16 22.83
N GLU A 176 -19.04 -19.30 23.17
CA GLU A 176 -19.62 -18.80 24.43
C GLU A 176 -19.37 -19.73 25.63
N ASN A 177 -18.89 -20.96 25.40
CA ASN A 177 -18.64 -21.93 26.46
C ASN A 177 -17.14 -21.97 26.83
N SER A 178 -16.78 -21.40 27.98
CA SER A 178 -15.40 -21.31 28.48
C SER A 178 -14.69 -22.68 28.56
N LYS A 179 -15.40 -23.73 29.00
CA LYS A 179 -14.87 -25.09 29.11
C LYS A 179 -14.50 -25.70 27.74
N CYS A 180 -15.27 -25.41 26.69
CA CYS A 180 -14.97 -25.88 25.34
C CYS A 180 -13.73 -25.17 24.76
N THR A 181 -13.58 -23.87 25.03
CA THR A 181 -12.43 -23.08 24.60
C THR A 181 -11.14 -23.51 25.28
N GLU A 182 -11.20 -23.87 26.57
CA GLU A 182 -10.06 -24.44 27.31
C GLU A 182 -9.66 -25.82 26.77
N ASN A 183 -10.63 -26.71 26.50
CA ASN A 183 -10.37 -28.01 25.87
C ASN A 183 -9.71 -27.85 24.49
N PHE A 184 -10.15 -26.87 23.69
CA PHE A 184 -9.55 -26.58 22.40
C PHE A 184 -8.11 -26.05 22.52
N ARG A 185 -7.84 -25.15 23.48
CA ARG A 185 -6.48 -24.66 23.77
C ARG A 185 -5.55 -25.80 24.18
N ALA A 186 -6.00 -26.69 25.07
CA ALA A 186 -5.22 -27.86 25.48
C ALA A 186 -4.90 -28.77 24.28
N TRP A 187 -5.88 -28.97 23.39
CA TRP A 187 -5.70 -29.74 22.17
C TRP A 187 -4.66 -29.14 21.21
N VAL A 188 -4.70 -27.81 20.97
CA VAL A 188 -3.69 -27.12 20.14
C VAL A 188 -2.30 -27.24 20.79
N SER A 189 -2.22 -27.12 22.12
CA SER A 189 -0.95 -27.27 22.85
C SER A 189 -0.32 -28.65 22.66
N ASP A 190 -1.10 -29.73 22.81
CA ASP A 190 -0.60 -31.10 22.62
C ASP A 190 -0.12 -31.34 21.18
N ARG A 191 -0.76 -30.74 20.18
CA ARG A 191 -0.34 -30.84 18.78
C ARG A 191 0.95 -30.07 18.50
N VAL A 192 1.07 -28.84 18.99
CA VAL A 192 2.30 -28.04 18.85
C VAL A 192 3.47 -28.74 19.53
N LYS A 193 3.26 -29.36 20.70
CA LYS A 193 4.26 -30.22 21.37
C LYS A 193 4.67 -31.40 20.47
N SER A 194 3.72 -32.11 19.87
CA SER A 194 3.99 -33.25 18.99
C SER A 194 4.83 -32.85 17.76
N ASP A 195 4.52 -31.70 17.14
CA ASP A 195 5.25 -31.22 15.95
C ASP A 195 6.70 -30.82 16.26
N ILE A 196 7.01 -30.44 17.51
CA ILE A 196 8.37 -30.16 17.97
C ILE A 196 9.12 -31.47 18.18
N VAL A 197 8.53 -32.41 18.93
CA VAL A 197 9.16 -33.70 19.26
C VAL A 197 9.35 -34.60 18.03
N ASP A 198 8.38 -34.63 17.10
CA ASP A 198 8.48 -35.43 15.87
C ASP A 198 9.50 -34.86 14.88
N LYS A 199 9.80 -33.55 14.91
CA LYS A 199 10.85 -32.96 14.05
C LYS A 199 12.22 -33.50 14.41
N ASP A 200 12.53 -33.57 15.70
CA ASP A 200 13.80 -34.08 16.20
C ASP A 200 13.99 -35.58 15.89
N ALA A 201 12.91 -36.36 15.91
CA ALA A 201 12.89 -37.78 15.54
C ALA A 201 12.86 -38.05 14.01
N VAL A 202 12.54 -37.04 13.20
CA VAL A 202 12.51 -37.13 11.73
C VAL A 202 13.84 -36.70 11.13
N ASP A 203 14.52 -35.71 11.69
CA ASP A 203 15.87 -35.32 11.24
C ASP A 203 16.91 -36.40 11.53
N SER A 204 16.72 -37.21 12.57
CA SER A 204 17.57 -38.37 12.86
C SER A 204 17.35 -39.59 11.94
N ARG A 205 16.34 -39.58 11.05
CA ARG A 205 16.04 -40.66 10.09
C ARG A 205 16.36 -40.35 8.62
N LYS A 206 16.80 -39.12 8.33
CA LYS A 206 17.19 -38.68 6.98
C LYS A 206 18.70 -38.82 6.84
N HIS A 207 19.15 -39.54 5.82
CA HIS A 207 20.55 -39.57 5.43
C HIS A 207 20.72 -38.93 4.06
N LEU A 208 21.67 -38.00 3.96
CA LEU A 208 22.10 -37.43 2.69
C LEU A 208 23.12 -38.40 2.08
N VAL A 209 22.85 -38.91 0.88
CA VAL A 209 23.80 -39.72 0.11
C VAL A 209 24.18 -38.91 -1.12
N GLU A 210 25.45 -38.51 -1.18
CA GLU A 210 26.03 -37.85 -2.35
C GLU A 210 26.25 -38.90 -3.45
N VAL A 211 25.79 -38.60 -4.66
CA VAL A 211 25.93 -39.48 -5.82
C VAL A 211 26.87 -38.80 -6.83
N PRO A 212 28.01 -39.39 -7.19
CA PRO A 212 28.94 -38.78 -8.14
C PRO A 212 28.29 -38.57 -9.51
N ASN A 213 28.46 -37.37 -10.08
CA ASN A 213 28.10 -37.05 -11.46
C ASN A 213 29.19 -36.15 -12.08
N ASP A 214 29.46 -36.34 -13.38
CA ASP A 214 30.59 -35.72 -14.09
C ASP A 214 30.35 -34.27 -14.54
N TYR A 215 29.20 -33.67 -14.21
CA TYR A 215 28.81 -32.36 -14.76
C TYR A 215 28.60 -31.23 -13.74
N ASP A 216 28.48 -31.52 -12.44
CA ASP A 216 28.56 -30.52 -11.37
C ASP A 216 28.54 -31.25 -10.01
N HIS A 217 29.56 -31.08 -9.16
CA HIS A 217 29.64 -31.79 -7.88
C HIS A 217 28.67 -31.23 -6.82
N ASP A 218 28.14 -30.02 -7.02
CA ASP A 218 27.31 -29.33 -6.02
C ASP A 218 25.79 -29.58 -6.18
N MET A 219 25.34 -30.33 -7.19
CA MET A 219 23.92 -30.37 -7.59
C MET A 219 23.25 -31.76 -7.58
N THR A 220 23.88 -32.79 -7.00
CA THR A 220 23.32 -34.15 -6.97
C THR A 220 23.45 -34.84 -5.62
N PHE A 221 22.38 -34.75 -4.82
CA PHE A 221 22.21 -35.52 -3.59
C PHE A 221 20.89 -36.30 -3.60
N VAL A 222 20.91 -37.49 -2.99
CA VAL A 222 19.72 -38.31 -2.78
C VAL A 222 19.44 -38.36 -1.29
N VAL A 223 18.24 -37.97 -0.89
CA VAL A 223 17.77 -38.10 0.50
C VAL A 223 17.20 -39.50 0.68
N CYS A 224 17.93 -40.35 1.40
CA CYS A 224 17.51 -41.70 1.74
C CYS A 224 16.79 -41.72 3.11
N TRP A 225 15.73 -42.52 3.18
CA TRP A 225 14.98 -42.75 4.41
C TRP A 225 15.30 -44.15 4.92
N SER A 226 15.83 -44.26 6.14
CA SER A 226 16.05 -45.58 6.75
C SER A 226 14.71 -46.24 7.08
N GLN A 227 14.43 -47.37 6.43
CA GLN A 227 13.39 -48.33 6.81
C GLN A 227 14.08 -49.56 7.41
N ASN A 228 14.58 -49.46 8.65
CA ASN A 228 14.46 -50.50 9.67
C ASN A 228 15.22 -50.08 10.93
N GLY A 229 14.59 -50.30 12.08
CA GLY A 229 15.19 -50.10 13.39
C GLY A 229 16.36 -51.05 13.59
N GLY A 230 17.54 -50.48 13.77
CA GLY A 230 18.69 -51.12 14.40
C GLY A 230 19.21 -50.15 15.45
N GLU A 231 19.37 -50.65 16.67
CA GLU A 231 19.80 -49.92 17.87
C GLU A 231 21.05 -49.07 17.60
N SER A 232 21.02 -47.81 18.06
CA SER A 232 22.25 -47.03 18.23
C SER A 232 22.44 -46.78 19.72
N ASP A 233 23.61 -47.20 20.19
CA ASP A 233 24.05 -47.16 21.57
C ASP A 233 23.92 -45.78 22.20
N GLY A 234 23.49 -45.79 23.47
CA GLY A 234 23.27 -44.61 24.28
C GLY A 234 24.55 -43.82 24.54
N ILE A 235 24.45 -42.51 24.35
CA ILE A 235 25.26 -41.54 25.08
C ILE A 235 24.28 -40.56 25.73
N ASP A 236 24.10 -40.76 27.04
CA ASP A 236 23.40 -39.84 27.95
C ASP A 236 24.13 -38.49 27.95
N GLY A 237 23.60 -37.53 27.20
CA GLY A 237 23.97 -36.13 27.21
C GLY A 237 22.96 -35.33 28.02
N ASN A 238 23.17 -35.28 29.33
CA ASN A 238 22.41 -34.48 30.28
C ASN A 238 22.41 -32.99 29.88
N LEU A 239 21.30 -32.49 29.32
CA LEU A 239 21.03 -31.06 29.13
C LEU A 239 19.84 -30.67 30.00
N GLY A 240 20.14 -30.38 31.27
CA GLY A 240 19.25 -29.68 32.18
C GLY A 240 19.01 -28.25 31.70
N GLY A 241 18.08 -28.09 30.75
CA GLY A 241 17.44 -26.81 30.44
C GLY A 241 16.22 -26.63 31.35
N ASN A 242 16.10 -25.47 32.00
CA ASN A 242 14.96 -25.11 32.85
C ASN A 242 13.62 -25.47 32.17
N GLN A 243 12.90 -26.45 32.72
CA GLN A 243 11.56 -26.84 32.24
C GLN A 243 10.61 -25.64 32.12
N SER A 244 10.77 -24.64 32.99
CA SER A 244 9.99 -23.40 32.95
C SER A 244 10.17 -22.61 31.65
N THR A 245 11.37 -22.56 31.09
CA THR A 245 11.67 -21.76 29.88
C THR A 245 11.15 -22.43 28.61
N GLN A 246 11.15 -23.77 28.57
CA GLN A 246 10.56 -24.54 27.46
C GLN A 246 9.03 -24.48 27.49
N ASP A 247 8.43 -24.55 28.69
CA ASP A 247 6.98 -24.41 28.85
C ASP A 247 6.49 -22.99 28.48
N GLU A 248 7.28 -21.94 28.77
CA GLU A 248 7.00 -20.56 28.35
C GLU A 248 7.04 -20.40 26.82
N GLN A 249 8.09 -20.87 26.16
CA GLN A 249 8.22 -20.82 24.69
C GLN A 249 7.09 -21.57 23.98
N LEU A 250 6.71 -22.74 24.52
CA LEU A 250 5.59 -23.49 24.00
C LEU A 250 4.27 -22.73 24.17
N ASN A 251 4.04 -22.12 25.32
CA ASN A 251 2.82 -21.34 25.56
C ASN A 251 2.72 -20.15 24.61
N GLU A 252 3.83 -19.51 24.27
CA GLU A 252 3.89 -18.44 23.27
C GLU A 252 3.56 -18.93 21.86
N LEU A 253 4.10 -20.08 21.45
CA LEU A 253 3.78 -20.72 20.17
C LEU A 253 2.29 -21.10 20.06
N VAL A 254 1.71 -21.62 21.15
CA VAL A 254 0.28 -21.94 21.23
C VAL A 254 -0.57 -20.69 21.15
N LYS A 255 -0.18 -19.60 21.82
CA LYS A 255 -0.84 -18.30 21.74
C LYS A 255 -0.86 -17.76 20.31
N LYS A 256 0.30 -17.73 19.64
CA LYS A 256 0.43 -17.29 18.25
C LYS A 256 -0.44 -18.11 17.29
N ARG A 257 -0.48 -19.44 17.46
CA ARG A 257 -1.35 -20.34 16.67
C ARG A 257 -2.83 -20.04 16.87
N LEU A 258 -3.27 -19.78 18.11
CA LEU A 258 -4.66 -19.43 18.39
C LEU A 258 -5.04 -18.08 17.77
N GLU A 259 -4.15 -17.08 17.82
CA GLU A 259 -4.36 -15.78 17.17
C GLU A 259 -4.51 -15.93 15.65
N ASP A 260 -3.67 -16.75 15.00
CA ASP A 260 -3.80 -17.07 13.57
C ASP A 260 -5.15 -17.72 13.24
N ILE A 261 -5.59 -18.71 14.04
CA ILE A 261 -6.87 -19.39 13.87
C ILE A 261 -8.04 -18.40 13.98
N VAL A 262 -8.01 -17.51 14.99
CA VAL A 262 -9.03 -16.47 15.20
C VAL A 262 -9.04 -15.49 14.02
N LYS A 263 -7.86 -15.05 13.56
CA LYS A 263 -7.72 -14.13 12.40
C LYS A 263 -8.32 -14.71 11.13
N ILE A 264 -8.10 -16.00 10.84
CA ILE A 264 -8.68 -16.69 9.68
C ILE A 264 -10.21 -16.84 9.86
N THR A 265 -10.67 -17.16 11.07
CA THR A 265 -12.08 -17.39 11.41
C THR A 265 -12.92 -16.11 11.30
N ASN A 266 -12.44 -14.99 11.81
CA ASN A 266 -13.15 -13.70 11.74
C ASN A 266 -13.37 -13.26 10.28
N LYS A 267 -12.40 -13.53 9.41
CA LYS A 267 -12.52 -13.28 7.96
C LYS A 267 -13.45 -14.28 7.27
N GLY A 268 -13.49 -15.53 7.75
CA GLY A 268 -14.45 -16.55 7.33
C GLY A 268 -15.90 -16.18 7.64
N LYS A 269 -16.20 -15.76 8.88
CA LYS A 269 -17.55 -15.40 9.34
C LYS A 269 -18.16 -14.22 8.55
N MET A 270 -17.37 -13.21 8.20
CA MET A 270 -17.82 -12.08 7.36
C MET A 270 -18.25 -12.48 5.93
N THR A 271 -17.84 -13.65 5.42
CA THR A 271 -18.16 -14.08 4.04
C THR A 271 -19.24 -15.17 3.97
N ILE A 272 -19.51 -15.89 5.07
CA ILE A 272 -20.45 -17.04 5.10
C ILE A 272 -21.91 -16.60 4.93
N GLY A 273 -22.23 -15.33 5.23
CA GLY A 273 -23.59 -14.79 5.08
C GLY A 273 -24.08 -14.57 3.64
N MET A 274 -23.25 -14.81 2.60
CA MET A 274 -23.61 -14.36 1.24
C MET A 274 -23.43 -15.36 0.10
N ARG A 275 -23.08 -16.62 0.39
CA ARG A 275 -22.99 -17.66 -0.66
C ARG A 275 -23.41 -19.03 -0.16
N CYS A 276 -24.70 -19.17 0.12
CA CYS A 276 -25.43 -20.44 0.10
C CYS A 276 -26.92 -20.12 0.31
N PHE A 277 -27.67 -19.66 -0.70
CA PHE A 277 -29.11 -19.94 -0.85
C PHE A 277 -29.63 -19.36 -2.19
N ASN A 278 -30.59 -20.07 -2.78
CA ASN A 278 -31.04 -19.99 -4.17
C ASN A 278 -31.62 -18.64 -4.63
N SER A 279 -31.30 -18.31 -5.88
CA SER A 279 -31.88 -17.23 -6.69
C SER A 279 -33.41 -17.38 -6.79
N LYS A 280 -34.15 -16.38 -6.28
CA LYS A 280 -35.48 -15.89 -6.78
C LYS A 280 -36.25 -15.00 -5.78
N LYS A 281 -35.79 -14.76 -4.54
CA LYS A 281 -36.54 -13.95 -3.56
C LYS A 281 -35.92 -12.61 -3.14
N MET A 282 -34.80 -12.19 -3.74
CA MET A 282 -34.07 -10.97 -3.34
C MET A 282 -34.30 -9.76 -4.26
N ALA A 283 -35.46 -9.67 -4.93
CA ALA A 283 -35.81 -8.50 -5.75
C ALA A 283 -36.71 -7.50 -5.00
N LEU A 284 -37.33 -7.88 -3.88
CA LEU A 284 -38.38 -7.08 -3.25
C LEU A 284 -37.93 -6.26 -2.02
N LEU A 285 -36.73 -6.50 -1.47
CA LEU A 285 -36.29 -5.89 -0.21
C LEU A 285 -35.34 -4.69 -0.39
N CYS A 286 -34.75 -4.51 -1.58
CA CYS A 286 -33.76 -3.44 -1.84
C CYS A 286 -34.39 -2.06 -2.05
N LEU A 287 -35.71 -1.97 -2.26
CA LEU A 287 -36.40 -0.69 -2.52
C LEU A 287 -36.73 0.09 -1.23
N PHE A 288 -36.64 -0.53 -0.04
CA PHE A 288 -37.04 0.12 1.23
C PHE A 288 -35.89 0.81 1.99
N PHE A 289 -34.63 0.54 1.66
CA PHE A 289 -33.48 1.11 2.37
C PHE A 289 -32.94 2.43 1.78
N PHE A 290 -33.41 2.84 0.61
CA PHE A 290 -32.95 4.06 -0.05
C PHE A 290 -33.59 5.36 0.46
N PHE A 291 -34.52 5.30 1.43
CA PHE A 291 -35.32 6.47 1.84
C PHE A 291 -35.00 7.06 3.23
N VAL A 292 -33.93 6.64 3.93
CA VAL A 292 -33.63 7.15 5.30
C VAL A 292 -32.28 7.87 5.45
N ALA A 293 -31.44 7.93 4.42
CA ALA A 293 -30.17 8.68 4.48
C ALA A 293 -30.31 10.11 3.94
N ALA A 294 -31.15 10.93 4.58
CA ALA A 294 -31.17 12.37 4.35
C ALA A 294 -31.42 13.10 5.67
N VAL A 295 -30.39 13.17 6.51
CA VAL A 295 -30.27 14.17 7.57
C VAL A 295 -28.86 14.74 7.52
N GLN A 296 -28.77 16.03 7.18
CA GLN A 296 -27.54 16.82 7.16
C GLN A 296 -26.93 16.91 8.56
N VAL A 297 -25.65 16.57 8.69
CA VAL A 297 -24.78 17.01 9.78
C VAL A 297 -23.65 17.84 9.17
N ARG A 298 -23.47 19.05 9.69
CA ARG A 298 -22.45 20.01 9.26
C ARG A 298 -21.03 19.52 9.62
N ALA A 299 -20.19 19.47 8.59
CA ALA A 299 -18.75 19.77 8.55
C ALA A 299 -17.76 18.99 9.45
N GLN A 300 -17.45 17.76 9.04
CA GLN A 300 -16.10 17.19 9.10
C GLN A 300 -15.86 16.46 7.78
N THR A 301 -14.83 16.84 7.02
CA THR A 301 -14.52 16.13 5.77
C THR A 301 -13.92 14.77 6.06
N THR A 302 -14.47 13.75 5.40
CA THR A 302 -14.02 12.37 5.49
C THR A 302 -12.55 12.27 5.07
N GLY A 303 -11.66 11.92 6.01
CA GLY A 303 -10.29 11.48 5.73
C GLY A 303 -9.15 12.45 6.05
N PHE A 304 -9.39 13.68 6.54
CA PHE A 304 -8.32 14.57 6.98
C PHE A 304 -7.71 14.10 8.31
N ILE A 305 -6.38 14.19 8.43
CA ILE A 305 -5.65 13.92 9.67
C ILE A 305 -4.81 15.15 10.01
N ASN A 306 -4.99 15.71 11.22
CA ASN A 306 -4.21 16.84 11.72
C ASN A 306 -3.58 16.43 13.04
N ILE A 307 -2.26 16.35 13.06
CA ILE A 307 -1.50 15.89 14.21
C ILE A 307 -0.75 17.07 14.82
N ASP A 308 -0.96 17.24 16.12
CA ASP A 308 -0.10 18.06 16.98
C ASP A 308 0.84 17.11 17.72
N CYS A 309 2.15 17.25 17.48
CA CYS A 309 3.14 16.30 17.97
C CYS A 309 3.62 16.74 19.35
N GLY A 310 3.60 15.82 20.32
CA GLY A 310 4.05 16.08 21.67
C GLY A 310 2.96 16.49 22.67
N ILE A 311 1.70 16.64 22.24
CA ILE A 311 0.58 16.80 23.18
C ILE A 311 0.26 15.47 23.89
N PRO A 312 -0.37 15.51 25.09
CA PRO A 312 -0.70 14.30 25.85
C PRO A 312 -1.49 13.27 25.04
N GLU A 313 -1.25 11.99 25.30
CA GLU A 313 -1.99 10.89 24.68
C GLU A 313 -3.50 11.06 24.91
N ASN A 314 -4.31 10.69 23.90
CA ASN A 314 -5.76 10.85 23.90
C ASN A 314 -6.27 12.29 24.05
N SER A 315 -5.40 13.30 23.85
CA SER A 315 -5.84 14.69 23.78
C SER A 315 -6.14 15.14 22.34
N SER A 316 -7.10 16.04 22.24
CA SER A 316 -7.50 16.68 20.99
C SER A 316 -8.01 18.08 21.27
N TYR A 317 -7.94 18.97 20.28
CA TYR A 317 -8.55 20.29 20.35
C TYR A 317 -9.02 20.76 18.98
N PHE A 318 -9.89 21.76 18.97
CA PHE A 318 -10.39 22.40 17.76
C PHE A 318 -9.76 23.78 17.61
N ASP A 319 -9.19 24.05 16.44
CA ASP A 319 -8.61 25.33 16.03
C ASP A 319 -8.78 25.49 14.51
N GLY A 320 -10.03 25.71 14.08
CA GLY A 320 -10.46 25.62 12.67
C GLY A 320 -10.56 24.19 12.13
N LEU A 321 -9.60 23.34 12.48
CA LEU A 321 -9.58 21.90 12.27
C LEU A 321 -9.43 21.16 13.61
N THR A 322 -9.83 19.89 13.64
CA THR A 322 -9.61 19.04 14.82
C THR A 322 -8.20 18.47 14.77
N TYR A 323 -7.38 18.83 15.75
CA TYR A 323 -6.04 18.30 15.98
C TYR A 323 -6.08 17.18 17.02
N VAL A 324 -5.30 16.13 16.78
CA VAL A 324 -5.18 14.96 17.66
C VAL A 324 -3.72 14.71 18.05
N SER A 325 -3.53 14.02 19.17
CA SER A 325 -2.22 13.56 19.61
C SER A 325 -1.55 12.61 18.60
N ASP A 326 -0.22 12.69 18.52
CA ASP A 326 0.59 11.81 17.70
C ASP A 326 0.76 10.39 18.23
N ALA A 327 0.34 10.12 19.47
CA ALA A 327 0.57 8.84 20.15
C ALA A 327 0.03 7.62 19.39
N GLN A 328 -1.03 7.76 18.58
CA GLN A 328 -1.58 6.65 17.80
C GLN A 328 -0.83 6.38 16.47
N PHE A 329 0.14 7.23 16.13
CA PHE A 329 0.86 7.17 14.86
C PHE A 329 2.34 6.78 15.03
N THR A 330 2.90 6.89 16.23
CA THR A 330 4.29 6.51 16.53
C THR A 330 4.42 5.96 17.95
N ASP A 331 5.19 4.87 18.08
CA ASP A 331 5.41 4.17 19.36
C ASP A 331 6.69 4.62 20.08
N THR A 332 7.39 5.62 19.53
CA THR A 332 8.72 6.05 19.98
C THR A 332 8.78 7.56 20.22
N GLY A 333 9.89 8.04 20.80
CA GLY A 333 10.13 9.45 21.06
C GLY A 333 9.60 9.93 22.41
N VAL A 334 9.93 11.17 22.73
CA VAL A 334 9.63 11.83 24.01
C VAL A 334 9.01 13.18 23.74
N ASN A 335 7.87 13.44 24.39
CA ASN A 335 7.17 14.72 24.30
C ASN A 335 7.97 15.80 25.04
N ARG A 336 8.12 16.97 24.42
CA ARG A 336 8.82 18.12 24.98
C ARG A 336 8.03 19.39 24.73
N ASN A 337 8.13 20.33 25.66
CA ASN A 337 7.59 21.67 25.49
C ASN A 337 8.66 22.56 24.86
N VAL A 338 8.22 23.43 23.95
CA VAL A 338 9.04 24.53 23.47
C VAL A 338 9.34 25.49 24.62
N SER A 339 10.54 26.07 24.63
CA SER A 339 10.94 27.01 25.66
C SER A 339 10.01 28.24 25.65
N PRO A 340 9.58 28.75 26.83
CA PRO A 340 8.72 29.93 26.92
C PRO A 340 9.27 31.18 26.23
N ALA A 341 10.59 31.25 26.02
CA ALA A 341 11.24 32.33 25.28
C ALA A 341 10.77 32.42 23.81
N TYR A 342 10.24 31.33 23.26
CA TYR A 342 9.80 31.22 21.87
C TYR A 342 8.29 31.00 21.74
N SER A 343 7.52 30.96 22.83
CA SER A 343 6.12 30.51 22.82
C SER A 343 5.07 31.61 22.59
N SER A 344 5.43 32.89 22.72
CA SER A 344 4.46 33.97 22.97
C SER A 344 3.60 34.41 21.78
N ILE A 345 3.88 33.96 20.55
CA ILE A 345 3.20 34.42 19.31
C ILE A 345 2.79 33.24 18.40
N LEU A 346 2.88 32.00 18.88
CA LEU A 346 2.74 30.83 18.01
C LEU A 346 1.38 30.15 18.11
N ALA A 347 0.95 29.56 17.00
CA ALA A 347 -0.18 28.64 16.99
C ALA A 347 0.09 27.48 17.96
N ARG A 348 -0.99 26.96 18.57
CA ARG A 348 -0.92 25.96 19.64
C ARG A 348 -0.05 24.74 19.29
N ARG A 349 -0.09 24.30 18.02
CA ARG A 349 0.68 23.17 17.50
C ARG A 349 2.21 23.32 17.52
N PHE A 350 2.71 24.52 17.81
CA PHE A 350 4.13 24.80 17.92
C PHE A 350 4.59 24.94 19.38
N LEU A 351 3.70 24.73 20.35
CA LEU A 351 4.05 24.79 21.78
C LEU A 351 4.67 23.48 22.27
N THR A 352 4.46 22.40 21.54
CA THR A 352 4.97 21.06 21.84
C THR A 352 5.71 20.48 20.64
N VAL A 353 6.62 19.57 20.93
CA VAL A 353 7.28 18.73 19.92
C VAL A 353 7.37 17.29 20.43
N ARG A 354 7.42 16.34 19.50
CA ARG A 354 7.94 15.01 19.78
C ARG A 354 9.40 14.95 19.34
N SER A 355 10.28 14.60 20.28
CA SER A 355 11.72 14.46 20.07
C SER A 355 12.12 13.00 20.02
N PHE A 356 13.10 12.64 19.18
CA PHE A 356 13.59 11.28 19.00
C PHE A 356 15.08 11.17 19.36
N PRO A 357 15.44 11.19 20.66
CA PRO A 357 16.83 11.07 21.10
C PRO A 357 17.42 9.67 20.83
N ASP A 358 16.56 8.65 20.82
CA ASP A 358 16.93 7.26 20.64
C ASP A 358 16.47 6.72 19.28
N GLY A 359 17.22 5.75 18.76
CA GLY A 359 16.92 5.10 17.48
C GLY A 359 17.46 5.88 16.27
N ALA A 360 18.04 5.14 15.32
CA ALA A 360 18.55 5.73 14.08
C ALA A 360 17.43 6.17 13.12
N ARG A 361 16.24 5.56 13.25
CA ARG A 361 15.09 5.77 12.38
C ARG A 361 13.80 5.65 13.18
N ASN A 362 13.01 6.72 13.20
CA ASN A 362 11.75 6.78 13.93
C ASN A 362 10.63 7.17 12.97
N CYS A 363 9.53 6.42 12.94
CA CYS A 363 8.51 6.55 11.89
C CYS A 363 7.12 6.80 12.45
N TYR A 364 6.41 7.73 11.81
CA TYR A 364 4.97 7.88 11.88
C TYR A 364 4.34 6.93 10.87
N THR A 365 3.28 6.22 11.24
CA THR A 365 2.54 5.32 10.36
C THR A 365 1.07 5.70 10.33
N PHE A 366 0.62 6.17 9.17
CA PHE A 366 -0.78 6.45 8.86
C PHE A 366 -1.42 5.18 8.32
N LYS A 367 -2.44 4.67 9.00
CA LYS A 367 -3.20 3.48 8.60
C LYS A 367 -4.52 3.89 7.97
N SER A 368 -5.17 2.99 7.24
CA SER A 368 -6.44 3.25 6.54
C SER A 368 -6.32 4.25 5.38
N ILE A 369 -5.16 4.23 4.71
CA ILE A 369 -4.92 4.95 3.46
C ILE A 369 -5.61 4.19 2.33
N ILE A 370 -6.07 4.91 1.30
CA ILE A 370 -6.73 4.34 0.12
C ILE A 370 -5.68 4.26 -0.99
N PRO A 371 -5.24 3.05 -1.39
CA PRO A 371 -4.31 2.89 -2.51
C PRO A 371 -4.86 3.53 -3.80
N GLY A 372 -3.99 4.13 -4.60
CA GLY A 372 -4.31 4.82 -5.84
C GLY A 372 -4.83 6.25 -5.67
N LEU A 373 -5.19 6.68 -4.44
CA LEU A 373 -5.42 8.10 -4.17
C LEU A 373 -4.09 8.83 -3.96
N LYS A 374 -4.13 10.13 -4.20
CA LYS A 374 -3.01 11.02 -3.92
C LYS A 374 -3.17 11.62 -2.53
N TYR A 375 -2.06 11.91 -1.88
CA TYR A 375 -2.05 12.50 -0.55
C TYR A 375 -1.04 13.64 -0.52
N LEU A 376 -1.50 14.82 -0.09
CA LEU A 376 -0.63 15.88 0.37
C LEU A 376 -0.29 15.61 1.84
N ILE A 377 1.00 15.55 2.11
CA ILE A 377 1.58 15.27 3.42
C ILE A 377 2.41 16.50 3.79
N ARG A 378 2.10 17.11 4.93
CA ARG A 378 2.83 18.29 5.43
C ARG A 378 3.46 17.97 6.78
N ALA A 379 4.77 18.17 6.90
CA ALA A 379 5.47 18.11 8.16
C ALA A 379 5.89 19.53 8.60
N THR A 380 5.68 19.85 9.87
CA THR A 380 6.02 21.16 10.44
C THR A 380 6.96 21.02 11.63
N PHE A 381 7.92 21.94 11.73
CA PHE A 381 9.02 21.90 12.67
C PHE A 381 9.24 23.27 13.29
N LEU A 382 9.37 23.31 14.61
CA LEU A 382 9.91 24.45 15.36
C LEU A 382 10.86 23.90 16.42
N TYR A 383 12.13 24.27 16.36
CA TYR A 383 13.10 23.81 17.36
C TYR A 383 12.80 24.44 18.73
N GLY A 384 12.59 25.76 18.81
CA GLY A 384 12.12 26.43 20.02
C GLY A 384 12.95 26.15 21.28
N ASN A 385 14.21 25.73 21.11
CA ASN A 385 15.10 25.26 22.17
C ASN A 385 14.44 24.26 23.15
N TYR A 386 13.64 23.32 22.63
CA TYR A 386 12.86 22.38 23.44
C TYR A 386 13.73 21.49 24.36
N ASP A 387 15.01 21.30 24.01
CA ASP A 387 15.97 20.47 24.75
C ASP A 387 16.94 21.28 25.63
N LEU A 388 16.77 22.60 25.67
CA LEU A 388 17.59 23.55 26.45
C LEU A 388 19.08 23.52 26.11
N LYS A 389 19.46 23.00 24.94
CA LYS A 389 20.87 22.95 24.49
C LYS A 389 21.32 24.20 23.76
N SER A 390 20.39 25.03 23.30
CA SER A 390 20.66 26.21 22.47
C SER A 390 21.53 25.86 21.25
N SER A 391 21.22 24.72 20.61
CA SER A 391 22.00 24.22 19.47
C SER A 391 21.97 25.24 18.32
N PRO A 392 23.12 25.58 17.71
CA PRO A 392 23.18 26.56 16.62
C PRO A 392 22.56 26.03 15.32
N SER A 393 22.48 24.71 15.16
CA SER A 393 21.71 24.07 14.10
C SER A 393 21.29 22.67 14.53
N VAL A 394 20.18 22.18 13.97
CA VAL A 394 19.72 20.80 14.09
C VAL A 394 19.43 20.28 12.70
N GLN A 395 20.10 19.19 12.31
CA GLN A 395 19.95 18.58 10.99
C GLN A 395 19.63 17.08 11.11
N PHE A 396 18.68 16.62 10.31
CA PHE A 396 18.27 15.22 10.19
C PHE A 396 17.51 15.00 8.87
N ASP A 397 17.33 13.76 8.46
CA ASP A 397 16.64 13.47 7.20
C ASP A 397 15.19 13.04 7.42
N LEU A 398 14.30 13.53 6.56
CA LEU A 398 12.91 13.12 6.48
C LEU A 398 12.71 12.21 5.27
N TYR A 399 12.07 11.07 5.50
CA TYR A 399 11.79 10.06 4.49
C TYR A 399 10.30 9.82 4.37
N LEU A 400 9.83 9.67 3.13
CA LEU A 400 8.51 9.13 2.82
C LEU A 400 8.64 7.66 2.46
N GLY A 401 8.18 6.80 3.36
CA GLY A 401 8.50 5.38 3.34
C GLY A 401 10.01 5.22 3.43
N VAL A 402 10.62 4.77 2.34
CA VAL A 402 12.07 4.52 2.18
C VAL A 402 12.75 5.52 1.25
N ASN A 403 12.01 6.47 0.69
CA ASN A 403 12.53 7.48 -0.23
C ASN A 403 12.83 8.77 0.54
N LEU A 404 14.00 9.36 0.27
CA LEU A 404 14.41 10.62 0.91
C LEU A 404 13.49 11.75 0.44
N TRP A 405 12.73 12.32 1.37
CA TRP A 405 11.84 13.44 1.10
C TRP A 405 12.59 14.76 1.18
N LYS A 406 13.18 15.10 2.33
CA LYS A 406 13.96 16.33 2.50
C LYS A 406 14.93 16.21 3.68
N THR A 407 16.13 16.78 3.56
CA THR A 407 16.99 17.00 4.72
C THR A 407 16.52 18.25 5.46
N ILE A 408 16.08 18.06 6.70
CA ILE A 408 15.64 19.16 7.57
C ILE A 408 16.88 19.80 8.16
N ASN A 409 16.98 21.12 8.04
CA ASN A 409 18.08 21.90 8.61
C ASN A 409 17.52 23.16 9.27
N VAL A 410 17.46 23.16 10.61
CA VAL A 410 16.94 24.28 11.39
C VAL A 410 18.12 25.02 12.02
N THR A 411 18.34 26.27 11.60
CA THR A 411 19.44 27.14 12.09
C THR A 411 18.97 28.26 13.02
N ASP A 412 17.67 28.59 13.01
CA ASP A 412 17.08 29.57 13.90
C ASP A 412 16.00 28.89 14.77
N PRO A 413 16.13 28.91 16.11
CA PRO A 413 15.17 28.29 17.01
C PRO A 413 13.76 28.91 16.95
N SER A 414 13.62 30.12 16.41
CA SER A 414 12.37 30.88 16.35
C SER A 414 11.59 30.64 15.06
N ASN A 415 12.26 30.17 14.01
CA ASN A 415 11.64 29.98 12.70
C ASN A 415 10.84 28.68 12.66
N ASN A 416 9.61 28.77 12.15
CA ASN A 416 8.84 27.61 11.77
C ASN A 416 9.28 27.15 10.37
N PHE A 417 9.56 25.86 10.25
CA PHE A 417 9.88 25.23 8.97
C PHE A 417 8.75 24.28 8.60
N LEU A 418 8.40 24.24 7.31
CA LEU A 418 7.42 23.31 6.79
C LEU A 418 7.95 22.68 5.49
N THR A 419 7.54 21.44 5.26
CA THR A 419 7.77 20.77 3.98
C THR A 419 6.50 20.02 3.59
N GLU A 420 6.18 20.02 2.30
CA GLU A 420 5.04 19.29 1.74
C GLU A 420 5.52 18.28 0.70
N ALA A 421 4.87 17.13 0.65
CA ALA A 421 5.00 16.17 -0.44
C ALA A 421 3.63 15.74 -0.94
N ILE A 422 3.51 15.54 -2.24
CA ILE A 422 2.35 14.93 -2.88
C ILE A 422 2.78 13.57 -3.43
N THR A 423 2.13 12.52 -2.95
CA THR A 423 2.44 11.13 -3.33
C THR A 423 1.19 10.37 -3.68
N GLU A 424 1.30 9.41 -4.59
CA GLU A 424 0.29 8.36 -4.73
C GLU A 424 0.50 7.33 -3.60
N ALA A 425 -0.59 6.95 -2.93
CA ALA A 425 -0.56 5.83 -2.00
C ALA A 425 -0.48 4.51 -2.77
N THR A 426 0.59 3.76 -2.58
CA THR A 426 0.77 2.42 -3.18
C THR A 426 0.26 1.29 -2.29
N ALA A 427 -0.13 1.62 -1.05
CA ALA A 427 -0.42 0.73 0.06
C ALA A 427 -1.57 1.29 0.91
N ASP A 428 -2.11 0.48 1.82
CA ASP A 428 -3.14 0.92 2.79
C ASP A 428 -2.57 1.66 4.01
N LEU A 429 -1.26 1.91 3.96
CA LEU A 429 -0.53 2.75 4.89
C LEU A 429 0.44 3.71 4.18
N ILE A 430 0.74 4.81 4.86
CA ILE A 430 1.83 5.72 4.53
C ILE A 430 2.72 5.87 5.76
N SER A 431 4.03 5.77 5.59
CA SER A 431 4.99 6.00 6.68
C SER A 431 5.82 7.25 6.41
N VAL A 432 6.03 8.08 7.41
CA VAL A 432 6.96 9.22 7.37
C VAL A 432 8.01 9.01 8.45
N CYS A 433 9.27 8.91 8.06
CA CYS A 433 10.36 8.54 8.97
C CYS A 433 11.38 9.67 9.13
N LEU A 434 11.78 9.94 10.37
CA LEU A 434 12.84 10.85 10.74
C LEU A 434 14.11 10.03 11.04
N LEU A 435 15.20 10.31 10.33
CA LEU A 435 16.48 9.62 10.46
C LEU A 435 17.53 10.53 11.09
N ASN A 436 18.18 10.04 12.14
CA ASN A 436 19.23 10.77 12.83
C ASN A 436 20.55 10.72 12.03
N THR A 437 21.04 11.88 11.62
CA THR A 437 22.32 12.04 10.89
C THR A 437 23.50 12.38 11.80
N GLY A 438 23.29 12.40 13.12
CA GLY A 438 24.30 12.74 14.13
C GLY A 438 24.52 14.24 14.32
N ARG A 439 23.74 15.11 13.65
CA ARG A 439 23.87 16.58 13.67
C ARG A 439 22.74 17.27 14.43
N GLY A 440 22.26 16.60 15.47
CA GLY A 440 21.17 17.06 16.32
C GLY A 440 20.12 15.96 16.50
N THR A 441 19.21 16.17 17.45
CA THR A 441 18.15 15.20 17.74
C THR A 441 16.99 15.42 16.77
N PRO A 442 16.52 14.42 16.02
CA PRO A 442 15.33 14.57 15.20
C PRO A 442 14.10 14.92 16.03
N PHE A 443 13.27 15.82 15.53
CA PHE A 443 12.05 16.25 16.22
C PHE A 443 10.99 16.64 15.20
N ILE A 444 9.73 16.76 15.65
CA ILE A 444 8.61 17.23 14.82
C ILE A 444 7.55 17.91 15.68
N SER A 445 6.95 18.98 15.17
CA SER A 445 5.90 19.75 15.85
C SER A 445 4.50 19.38 15.36
N GLY A 446 4.35 18.99 14.09
CA GLY A 446 3.05 18.65 13.53
C GLY A 446 3.13 17.89 12.22
N MET A 447 2.06 17.16 11.90
CA MET A 447 1.91 16.42 10.67
C MET A 447 0.48 16.48 10.17
N ASP A 448 0.29 16.85 8.90
CA ASP A 448 -1.03 16.95 8.27
C ASP A 448 -1.11 16.02 7.07
N LEU A 449 -2.24 15.30 6.94
CA LEU A 449 -2.53 14.43 5.81
C LEU A 449 -3.83 14.89 5.13
N ARG A 450 -3.79 15.08 3.82
CA ARG A 450 -4.91 15.52 2.98
C ARG A 450 -5.10 14.55 1.81
N PRO A 451 -6.21 13.78 1.75
CA PRO A 451 -6.53 12.99 0.56
C PRO A 451 -6.86 13.91 -0.62
N MET A 452 -6.43 13.50 -1.81
CA MET A 452 -6.60 14.22 -3.08
C MET A 452 -7.10 13.26 -4.16
N ALA A 453 -7.84 13.79 -5.13
CA ALA A 453 -8.29 13.00 -6.27
C ALA A 453 -7.09 12.49 -7.09
N ALA A 454 -7.20 11.27 -7.63
CA ALA A 454 -6.13 10.64 -8.41
C ALA A 454 -5.79 11.41 -9.70
N SER A 455 -6.76 12.18 -10.23
CA SER A 455 -6.61 13.03 -11.42
C SER A 455 -5.74 14.27 -11.20
N LEU A 456 -5.53 14.69 -9.94
CA LEU A 456 -4.77 15.91 -9.63
C LEU A 456 -3.26 15.65 -9.70
N TYR A 457 -2.47 16.67 -10.07
CA TYR A 457 -1.02 16.58 -10.20
C TYR A 457 -0.60 15.37 -11.08
N PRO A 458 -0.76 15.44 -12.41
CA PRO A 458 -0.64 14.30 -13.31
C PRO A 458 0.72 13.61 -13.28
N LEU A 459 1.78 14.35 -12.94
CA LEU A 459 3.13 13.83 -12.80
C LEU A 459 3.31 12.87 -11.62
N VAL A 460 2.47 12.96 -10.59
CA VAL A 460 2.52 12.10 -9.41
C VAL A 460 1.95 10.73 -9.74
N ASN A 461 2.76 9.70 -9.51
CA ASN A 461 2.37 8.30 -9.62
C ASN A 461 3.18 7.42 -8.64
N ALA A 462 2.95 6.11 -8.63
CA ALA A 462 3.67 5.17 -7.78
C ALA A 462 5.21 5.31 -7.80
N SER A 463 5.80 5.68 -8.94
CA SER A 463 7.25 5.83 -9.12
C SER A 463 7.79 7.25 -8.86
N ARG A 464 6.90 8.24 -8.71
CA ARG A 464 7.30 9.65 -8.65
C ARG A 464 6.38 10.46 -7.76
N SER A 465 6.96 11.15 -6.79
CA SER A 465 6.28 12.08 -5.90
C SER A 465 6.80 13.50 -6.14
N LEU A 466 6.01 14.49 -5.74
CA LEU A 466 6.40 15.90 -5.77
C LEU A 466 6.73 16.36 -4.36
N VAL A 467 7.83 17.10 -4.20
CA VAL A 467 8.21 17.77 -2.97
C VAL A 467 8.08 19.26 -3.21
N LEU A 468 7.25 19.94 -2.42
CA LEU A 468 7.02 21.37 -2.60
C LEU A 468 8.30 22.14 -2.29
N LEU A 469 8.70 22.99 -3.23
CA LEU A 469 9.69 24.04 -3.00
C LEU A 469 8.96 25.28 -2.50
N ASP A 470 8.00 25.76 -3.29
CA ASP A 470 7.20 26.92 -2.95
C ASP A 470 5.85 26.94 -3.66
N ARG A 471 4.88 27.63 -3.04
CA ARG A 471 3.53 27.86 -3.59
C ARG A 471 3.15 29.31 -3.34
N PHE A 472 2.99 30.09 -4.40
CA PHE A 472 2.76 31.53 -4.31
C PHE A 472 1.36 31.93 -4.79
N ASN A 473 0.66 32.72 -3.98
CA ASN A 473 -0.32 33.68 -4.49
C ASN A 473 0.45 34.99 -4.76
N MET A 474 0.35 35.51 -5.99
CA MET A 474 1.18 36.64 -6.39
C MET A 474 0.70 37.98 -5.82
N ALA A 475 -0.61 38.15 -5.57
CA ALA A 475 -1.20 39.40 -5.11
C ALA A 475 -2.26 39.17 -4.00
N PRO A 476 -1.90 38.52 -2.87
CA PRO A 476 -2.88 38.11 -1.88
C PRO A 476 -3.57 39.29 -1.20
N THR A 477 -4.90 39.38 -1.33
CA THR A 477 -5.74 40.31 -0.58
C THR A 477 -6.09 39.70 0.78
N VAL A 478 -5.37 40.07 1.84
CA VAL A 478 -5.63 39.76 3.28
C VAL A 478 -5.01 38.46 3.85
N TYR A 479 -4.67 38.53 5.16
CA TYR A 479 -4.05 37.56 6.08
C TYR A 479 -4.67 36.15 6.18
N SER A 480 -5.70 35.79 5.41
CA SER A 480 -6.40 34.51 5.50
C SER A 480 -5.61 33.32 4.92
N PHE A 481 -4.74 33.55 3.94
CA PHE A 481 -4.04 32.48 3.21
C PHE A 481 -2.70 32.03 3.84
N LEU A 482 -2.20 32.79 4.83
CA LEU A 482 -0.96 32.49 5.55
C LEU A 482 -1.16 31.52 6.75
N GLY A 483 -2.33 30.86 6.83
CA GLY A 483 -2.65 29.90 7.90
C GLY A 483 -3.85 30.27 8.79
N GLY A 484 -4.77 31.10 8.30
CA GLY A 484 -5.97 31.49 9.05
C GLY A 484 -7.00 30.36 9.24
N VAL A 485 -7.91 30.56 10.20
CA VAL A 485 -8.97 29.61 10.60
C VAL A 485 -9.89 29.21 9.42
N ASP A 486 -10.07 30.08 8.44
CA ASP A 486 -10.97 29.87 7.29
C ASP A 486 -10.29 29.26 6.05
N ARG A 487 -8.97 28.97 6.10
CA ARG A 487 -8.18 28.48 4.94
C ARG A 487 -8.81 27.25 4.26
N TYR A 488 -9.27 26.29 5.05
CA TYR A 488 -9.91 25.08 4.53
C TYR A 488 -11.26 25.35 3.85
N ALA A 489 -12.02 26.36 4.29
CA ALA A 489 -13.28 26.70 3.63
C ALA A 489 -13.08 27.21 2.20
N LEU A 490 -11.85 27.60 1.86
CA LEU A 490 -11.48 28.25 0.61
C LEU A 490 -10.68 27.32 -0.31
N ASP A 491 -9.81 26.48 0.25
CA ASP A 491 -9.09 25.43 -0.47
C ASP A 491 -9.48 24.05 0.05
N SER A 492 -10.18 23.27 -0.78
CA SER A 492 -10.68 21.93 -0.45
C SER A 492 -9.58 20.94 -0.07
N TYR A 493 -8.33 21.19 -0.50
CA TYR A 493 -7.15 20.37 -0.19
C TYR A 493 -6.28 20.97 0.92
N ASP A 494 -6.72 22.07 1.54
CA ASP A 494 -6.03 22.73 2.65
C ASP A 494 -4.56 23.08 2.31
N ARG A 495 -4.27 23.45 1.06
CA ARG A 495 -2.96 23.96 0.65
C ARG A 495 -2.70 25.33 1.27
N ILE A 496 -1.43 25.62 1.53
CA ILE A 496 -0.99 26.94 2.01
C ILE A 496 -0.39 27.68 0.83
N TRP A 497 -0.91 28.89 0.57
CA TRP A 497 -0.43 29.78 -0.49
C TRP A 497 0.32 30.95 0.14
N PHE A 498 1.60 31.03 -0.15
CA PHE A 498 2.50 32.04 0.42
C PHE A 498 2.48 33.32 -0.41
N GLN A 499 2.74 34.44 0.25
CA GLN A 499 3.00 35.69 -0.44
C GLN A 499 4.42 35.65 -1.02
N TYR A 500 4.56 35.99 -2.29
CA TYR A 500 5.87 36.26 -2.87
C TYR A 500 6.44 37.57 -2.29
N LYS A 501 7.56 37.48 -1.57
CA LYS A 501 8.15 38.62 -0.81
C LYS A 501 9.02 39.53 -1.66
N SER A 502 9.74 38.96 -2.62
CA SER A 502 10.71 39.68 -3.46
C SER A 502 10.02 40.38 -4.63
N LYS A 503 8.96 41.15 -4.36
CA LYS A 503 8.17 41.83 -5.39
C LYS A 503 9.06 42.84 -6.14
N PRO A 504 9.31 42.64 -7.45
CA PRO A 504 9.86 43.67 -8.31
C PRO A 504 8.88 44.85 -8.43
N SER A 505 9.15 45.78 -9.34
CA SER A 505 8.18 46.79 -9.75
C SER A 505 6.99 46.12 -10.47
N TRP A 506 6.02 45.60 -9.72
CA TRP A 506 4.76 45.02 -10.18
C TRP A 506 3.57 45.77 -9.60
N ASP A 507 2.54 45.93 -10.41
CA ASP A 507 1.23 46.41 -9.98
C ASP A 507 0.32 45.21 -9.67
N GLU A 508 -0.51 45.35 -8.63
CA GLU A 508 -1.47 44.33 -8.24
C GLU A 508 -2.86 44.67 -8.81
N ILE A 509 -3.51 43.66 -9.39
CA ILE A 509 -4.88 43.76 -9.87
C ILE A 509 -5.74 42.69 -9.20
N SER A 510 -7.02 43.00 -8.99
CA SER A 510 -7.96 42.09 -8.36
C SER A 510 -9.37 42.23 -8.91
N THR A 511 -10.19 41.21 -8.70
CA THR A 511 -11.61 41.20 -9.02
C THR A 511 -12.41 40.62 -7.86
N ASN A 512 -13.63 41.11 -7.68
CA ASN A 512 -14.59 40.55 -6.73
C ASN A 512 -15.47 39.45 -7.36
N SER A 513 -15.36 39.26 -8.68
CA SER A 513 -16.14 38.23 -9.40
C SER A 513 -15.51 36.87 -9.21
N THR A 514 -16.31 35.83 -9.08
CA THR A 514 -15.82 34.44 -9.02
C THR A 514 -15.07 34.10 -10.30
N VAL A 515 -13.92 33.45 -10.16
CA VAL A 515 -13.16 32.87 -11.27
C VAL A 515 -13.55 31.41 -11.37
N GLU A 516 -14.01 30.98 -12.54
CA GLU A 516 -14.47 29.62 -12.80
C GLU A 516 -13.29 28.68 -13.05
N THR A 517 -13.41 27.44 -12.60
CA THR A 517 -12.43 26.38 -12.86
C THR A 517 -12.85 25.58 -14.09
N VAL A 518 -11.91 25.31 -15.00
CA VAL A 518 -12.16 24.50 -16.19
C VAL A 518 -12.54 23.07 -15.80
N GLY A 519 -13.49 22.46 -16.52
CA GLY A 519 -14.06 21.13 -16.19
C GLY A 519 -13.11 19.93 -16.21
N ASN A 520 -11.83 20.12 -16.53
CA ASN A 520 -10.77 19.10 -16.49
C ASN A 520 -9.48 19.65 -15.87
N ASP A 521 -9.61 20.55 -14.89
CA ASP A 521 -8.46 21.10 -14.16
C ASP A 521 -7.76 19.99 -13.34
N HIS A 522 -6.44 19.92 -13.48
CA HIS A 522 -5.59 18.96 -12.79
C HIS A 522 -5.03 19.48 -11.47
N PHE A 523 -5.39 20.71 -11.06
CA PHE A 523 -4.86 21.33 -9.85
C PHE A 523 -5.94 21.89 -8.93
N GLU A 524 -7.10 22.27 -9.47
CA GLU A 524 -8.26 22.79 -8.72
C GLU A 524 -7.85 23.95 -7.79
N VAL A 525 -7.19 24.96 -8.35
CA VAL A 525 -6.75 26.13 -7.57
C VAL A 525 -7.95 26.93 -7.06
N PRO A 526 -7.95 27.41 -5.81
CA PRO A 526 -9.06 28.18 -5.27
C PRO A 526 -9.36 29.44 -6.07
N SER A 527 -10.64 29.71 -6.31
CA SER A 527 -11.06 30.93 -7.03
C SER A 527 -10.48 32.21 -6.41
N GLN A 528 -10.33 32.29 -5.09
CA GLN A 528 -9.76 33.48 -4.44
C GLN A 528 -8.27 33.69 -4.70
N VAL A 529 -7.51 32.61 -4.91
CA VAL A 529 -6.12 32.71 -5.36
C VAL A 529 -6.10 33.26 -6.79
N MET A 530 -7.05 32.82 -7.61
CA MET A 530 -7.18 33.26 -9.00
C MET A 530 -7.82 34.65 -9.15
N GLN A 531 -8.47 35.20 -8.13
CA GLN A 531 -9.09 36.54 -8.14
C GLN A 531 -8.08 37.70 -8.07
N THR A 532 -6.80 37.38 -7.87
CA THR A 532 -5.73 38.36 -7.73
C THR A 532 -4.60 38.01 -8.67
N ALA A 533 -3.96 39.03 -9.26
CA ALA A 533 -2.80 38.85 -10.13
C ALA A 533 -1.83 40.02 -10.02
N VAL A 534 -0.59 39.76 -10.42
CA VAL A 534 0.42 40.81 -10.64
C VAL A 534 0.58 41.08 -12.13
N VAL A 535 0.90 42.32 -12.45
CA VAL A 535 1.31 42.76 -13.80
C VAL A 535 2.57 43.63 -13.67
N PRO A 536 3.40 43.75 -14.72
CA PRO A 536 4.58 44.60 -14.67
C PRO A 536 4.23 46.09 -14.52
N ALA A 537 4.82 46.75 -13.50
CA ALA A 537 4.68 48.19 -13.33
C ALA A 537 5.48 48.89 -14.44
N ASN A 538 4.85 49.85 -15.12
CA ASN A 538 5.33 50.51 -16.36
C ASN A 538 5.03 49.80 -17.68
N SER A 539 4.12 48.81 -17.70
CA SER A 539 3.71 48.13 -18.95
C SER A 539 4.88 47.50 -19.73
N THR A 540 5.90 47.02 -19.03
CA THR A 540 6.96 46.23 -19.68
C THR A 540 6.34 45.00 -20.33
N THR A 541 6.90 44.58 -21.45
CA THR A 541 6.43 43.40 -22.18
C THR A 541 6.80 42.10 -21.47
N THR A 542 7.62 42.17 -20.42
CA THR A 542 8.12 41.00 -19.68
C THR A 542 7.74 41.05 -18.20
N LEU A 543 7.42 39.86 -17.65
CA LEU A 543 7.29 39.60 -16.22
C LEU A 543 8.24 38.46 -15.86
N GLU A 544 9.09 38.66 -14.84
CA GLU A 544 10.10 37.68 -14.44
C GLU A 544 10.03 37.38 -12.95
N LEU A 545 9.97 36.10 -12.63
CA LEU A 545 9.94 35.56 -11.28
C LEU A 545 11.15 34.65 -11.11
N SER A 546 12.03 34.96 -10.16
CA SER A 546 13.13 34.09 -9.77
C SER A 546 12.92 33.53 -8.37
N PHE A 547 13.35 32.29 -8.15
CA PHE A 547 13.46 31.73 -6.82
C PHE A 547 14.68 30.81 -6.74
N SER A 548 15.24 30.69 -5.53
CA SER A 548 16.41 29.86 -5.27
C SER A 548 15.98 28.67 -4.41
N PRO A 549 16.13 27.41 -4.89
CA PRO A 549 15.90 26.22 -4.08
C PRO A 549 16.82 26.17 -2.86
N ASP A 550 16.40 25.46 -1.81
CA ASP A 550 17.25 25.22 -0.65
C ASP A 550 18.39 24.25 -0.99
N PRO A 551 19.55 24.36 -0.31
CA PRO A 551 20.60 23.36 -0.43
C PRO A 551 20.10 21.95 -0.11
N GLY A 552 20.19 21.03 -1.08
CA GLY A 552 19.76 19.64 -0.94
C GLY A 552 18.41 19.32 -1.58
N ASP A 553 17.70 20.31 -2.13
CA ASP A 553 16.57 20.06 -3.02
C ASP A 553 17.05 19.37 -4.32
N LEU A 554 16.17 18.58 -4.96
CA LEU A 554 16.53 17.77 -6.12
C LEU A 554 16.61 18.59 -7.42
N ASP A 555 17.51 18.21 -8.33
CA ASP A 555 17.82 18.91 -9.59
C ASP A 555 16.75 18.76 -10.70
N GLU A 556 15.58 18.16 -10.41
CA GLU A 556 14.47 17.97 -11.35
C GLU A 556 13.25 18.78 -10.89
N PHE A 557 12.89 19.82 -11.65
CA PHE A 557 11.83 20.77 -11.29
C PHE A 557 10.53 20.54 -12.06
N TYR A 558 9.41 20.68 -11.35
CA TYR A 558 8.07 20.71 -11.90
C TYR A 558 7.37 21.99 -11.46
N ALA A 559 6.99 22.83 -12.42
CA ALA A 559 6.35 24.12 -12.18
C ALA A 559 4.94 24.12 -12.78
N VAL A 560 4.00 24.68 -12.04
CA VAL A 560 2.63 24.93 -12.47
C VAL A 560 2.37 26.43 -12.33
N VAL A 561 2.07 27.08 -13.45
CA VAL A 561 1.90 28.52 -13.54
C VAL A 561 0.45 28.82 -13.88
N TYR A 562 -0.22 29.59 -13.03
CA TYR A 562 -1.67 29.77 -13.05
C TYR A 562 -2.07 31.14 -13.57
N PHE A 563 -3.09 31.14 -14.44
CA PHE A 563 -3.57 32.32 -15.14
C PHE A 563 -5.09 32.41 -15.12
N ALA A 564 -5.62 33.61 -14.94
CA ALA A 564 -7.01 33.98 -15.22
C ALA A 564 -7.06 35.48 -15.57
N GLU A 565 -7.73 35.83 -16.66
CA GLU A 565 -7.89 37.25 -17.03
C GLU A 565 -8.95 37.90 -16.15
N LEU A 566 -8.59 39.02 -15.52
CA LEU A 566 -9.40 39.71 -14.52
C LEU A 566 -10.04 40.99 -15.06
N GLN A 567 -9.58 41.48 -16.22
CA GLN A 567 -10.04 42.71 -16.85
C GLN A 567 -10.88 42.40 -18.10
N GLN A 568 -12.07 42.98 -18.18
CA GLN A 568 -12.95 42.80 -19.33
C GLN A 568 -12.39 43.52 -20.57
N ASN A 569 -12.54 42.91 -21.74
CA ASN A 569 -12.00 43.41 -23.03
C ASN A 569 -10.47 43.57 -23.06
N ALA A 570 -9.75 42.86 -22.19
CA ALA A 570 -8.32 42.68 -22.28
C ALA A 570 -7.96 41.65 -23.36
N SER A 571 -6.88 41.88 -24.10
CA SER A 571 -6.32 40.92 -25.04
C SER A 571 -4.86 40.69 -24.69
N ARG A 572 -4.63 39.81 -23.70
CA ARG A 572 -3.28 39.38 -23.31
C ARG A 572 -2.86 38.16 -24.12
N GLN A 573 -1.66 38.23 -24.68
CA GLN A 573 -1.07 37.11 -25.37
C GLN A 573 0.43 37.08 -25.14
N PHE A 574 0.93 36.02 -24.51
CA PHE A 574 2.32 35.92 -24.07
C PHE A 574 2.85 34.50 -24.10
N PHE A 575 4.17 34.38 -24.18
CA PHE A 575 4.90 33.13 -24.03
C PHE A 575 5.32 32.92 -22.59
N VAL A 576 5.33 31.66 -22.14
CA VAL A 576 5.75 31.27 -20.78
C VAL A 576 7.03 30.46 -20.91
N TYR A 577 8.07 30.88 -20.17
CA TYR A 577 9.35 30.21 -20.15
C TYR A 577 9.71 29.79 -18.72
N LEU A 578 10.35 28.63 -18.62
CA LEU A 578 10.98 28.11 -17.42
C LEU A 578 12.45 27.88 -17.72
N ASN A 579 13.34 28.59 -17.02
CA ASN A 579 14.79 28.57 -17.24
C ASN A 579 15.17 28.84 -18.70
N GLY A 580 14.46 29.76 -19.36
CA GLY A 580 14.67 30.13 -20.76
C GLY A 580 14.13 29.13 -21.79
N ALA A 581 13.62 27.97 -21.36
CA ALA A 581 12.95 27.01 -22.22
C ALA A 581 11.43 27.26 -22.21
N LEU A 582 10.78 27.16 -23.36
CA LEU A 582 9.35 27.42 -23.45
C LEU A 582 8.52 26.31 -22.76
N LEU A 583 7.56 26.71 -21.92
CA LEU A 583 6.57 25.83 -21.32
C LEU A 583 5.43 25.63 -22.32
N ASN A 584 5.29 24.41 -22.86
CA ASN A 584 4.12 23.93 -23.64
C ASN A 584 4.04 24.35 -25.14
N ASP A 585 4.44 23.41 -26.03
CA ASP A 585 4.07 23.35 -27.46
C ASP A 585 4.36 24.55 -28.39
N ALA A 586 5.28 25.45 -28.04
CA ALA A 586 5.72 26.53 -28.93
C ALA A 586 4.65 27.56 -29.32
N LYS A 587 3.54 27.67 -28.57
CA LYS A 587 2.43 28.58 -28.88
C LYS A 587 2.26 29.67 -27.82
N PRO A 588 1.84 30.88 -28.22
CA PRO A 588 1.51 31.91 -27.26
C PRO A 588 0.22 31.56 -26.54
N PHE A 589 0.15 31.89 -25.26
CA PHE A 589 -0.98 31.64 -24.39
C PHE A 589 -1.85 32.90 -24.28
N THR A 590 -3.16 32.71 -24.24
CA THR A 590 -4.16 33.76 -24.03
C THR A 590 -5.12 33.32 -22.94
N PRO A 591 -5.10 33.94 -21.74
CA PRO A 591 -6.01 33.59 -20.66
C PRO A 591 -7.44 34.03 -20.96
N ASP A 592 -8.41 33.18 -20.63
CA ASP A 592 -9.83 33.49 -20.73
C ASP A 592 -10.30 34.37 -19.56
N PHE A 593 -11.29 35.23 -19.83
CA PHE A 593 -11.84 36.15 -18.83
C PHE A 593 -12.59 35.38 -17.73
N LEU A 594 -12.13 35.54 -16.49
CA LEU A 594 -12.64 34.88 -15.28
C LEU A 594 -12.68 33.35 -15.37
N VAL A 595 -11.76 32.75 -16.13
CA VAL A 595 -11.58 31.29 -16.19
C VAL A 595 -10.15 30.97 -15.82
N SER A 596 -9.98 30.06 -14.86
CA SER A 596 -8.67 29.59 -14.39
C SER A 596 -8.10 28.56 -15.33
N ASP A 597 -6.86 28.77 -15.75
CA ASP A 597 -6.07 27.81 -16.53
C ASP A 597 -4.63 27.72 -15.97
N ALA A 598 -3.94 26.65 -16.32
CA ALA A 598 -2.61 26.33 -15.82
C ALA A 598 -1.68 25.86 -16.94
N ILE A 599 -0.47 26.41 -16.99
CA ILE A 599 0.60 25.91 -17.84
C ILE A 599 1.65 25.24 -16.97
N TYR A 600 2.04 24.02 -17.33
CA TYR A 600 3.00 23.22 -16.59
C TYR A 600 3.87 22.40 -17.52
N ASN A 601 5.05 22.01 -17.06
CA ASN A 601 5.95 21.16 -17.83
C ASN A 601 5.54 19.68 -17.75
N ILE A 602 5.37 19.01 -18.89
CA ILE A 602 4.99 17.59 -18.95
C ILE A 602 6.09 16.69 -18.35
N ASN A 603 7.35 17.06 -18.57
CA ASN A 603 8.51 16.37 -18.02
C ASN A 603 9.29 17.29 -17.09
N PRO A 604 9.82 16.79 -15.96
CA PRO A 604 10.65 17.59 -15.07
C PRO A 604 11.84 18.17 -15.81
N SER A 605 12.09 19.46 -15.61
CA SER A 605 13.24 20.14 -16.21
C SER A 605 14.45 19.91 -15.31
N ALA A 606 15.51 19.34 -15.87
CA ALA A 606 16.80 19.32 -15.19
C ALA A 606 17.30 20.76 -15.04
N GLY A 607 17.69 21.15 -13.83
CA GLY A 607 18.19 22.48 -13.57
C GLY A 607 19.18 22.49 -12.42
N TYR A 608 20.20 23.33 -12.53
CA TYR A 608 21.14 23.62 -11.46
C TYR A 608 21.00 25.10 -11.08
N GLY A 609 20.70 25.37 -9.81
CA GLY A 609 20.69 26.73 -9.27
C GLY A 609 19.33 27.44 -9.28
N GLU A 610 19.35 28.75 -9.56
CA GLU A 610 18.13 29.59 -9.56
C GLU A 610 17.16 29.18 -10.66
N LEU A 611 15.88 29.09 -10.28
CA LEU A 611 14.80 28.84 -11.22
C LEU A 611 14.15 30.16 -11.59
N ASN A 612 14.03 30.41 -12.89
CA ASN A 612 13.46 31.61 -13.46
C ASN A 612 12.24 31.30 -14.32
N ILE A 613 11.11 31.91 -14.00
CA ILE A 613 9.88 31.90 -14.80
C ILE A 613 9.75 33.27 -15.45
N SER A 614 9.71 33.31 -16.79
CA SER A 614 9.50 34.55 -17.54
C SER A 614 8.27 34.47 -18.43
N LEU A 615 7.48 35.54 -18.43
CA LEU A 615 6.33 35.74 -19.29
C LEU A 615 6.68 36.86 -20.27
N VAL A 616 6.56 36.61 -21.58
CA VAL A 616 6.95 37.57 -22.62
C VAL A 616 5.76 37.83 -23.53
N ALA A 617 5.23 39.06 -23.49
CA ALA A 617 4.16 39.51 -24.37
C ALA A 617 4.55 39.39 -25.84
N THR A 618 3.56 39.01 -26.64
CA THR A 618 3.63 39.04 -28.11
C THR A 618 3.32 40.44 -28.64
N ASP A 619 3.72 40.72 -29.88
CA ASP A 619 3.39 41.99 -30.56
C ASP A 619 1.88 42.18 -30.77
N SER A 620 1.09 41.10 -30.73
CA SER A 620 -0.38 41.09 -30.82
C SER A 620 -1.08 41.38 -29.48
N SER A 621 -0.34 41.42 -28.36
CA SER A 621 -0.91 41.66 -27.03
C SER A 621 -1.21 43.15 -26.83
N THR A 622 -2.40 43.49 -26.35
CA THR A 622 -2.78 44.89 -26.06
C THR A 622 -2.42 45.32 -24.63
N LEU A 623 -2.15 44.35 -23.76
CA LEU A 623 -1.76 44.54 -22.36
C LEU A 623 -0.52 43.67 -22.04
N PRO A 624 0.25 44.03 -21.00
CA PRO A 624 1.39 43.22 -20.57
C PRO A 624 0.96 41.80 -20.11
N PRO A 625 1.86 40.87 -19.80
CA PRO A 625 1.46 39.60 -19.17
C PRO A 625 0.85 39.83 -17.77
N LEU A 626 0.11 38.83 -17.28
CA LEU A 626 -0.39 38.77 -15.90
C LEU A 626 0.00 37.43 -15.28
N LEU A 627 0.07 37.36 -13.95
CA LEU A 627 0.34 36.12 -13.22
C LEU A 627 -0.47 36.07 -11.93
N ASN A 628 -1.31 35.04 -11.76
CA ASN A 628 -2.16 34.90 -10.58
C ASN A 628 -1.44 34.14 -9.47
N ALA A 629 -0.87 32.98 -9.81
CA ALA A 629 -0.25 32.08 -8.83
C ALA A 629 0.79 31.15 -9.47
N VAL A 630 1.65 30.57 -8.64
CA VAL A 630 2.67 29.60 -9.07
C VAL A 630 2.84 28.51 -8.02
N GLU A 631 2.96 27.26 -8.44
CA GLU A 631 3.48 26.16 -7.62
C GLU A 631 4.77 25.63 -8.22
N VAL A 632 5.78 25.38 -7.39
CA VAL A 632 7.03 24.79 -7.83
C VAL A 632 7.44 23.66 -6.91
N PHE A 633 7.82 22.55 -7.53
CA PHE A 633 8.17 21.31 -6.89
C PHE A 633 9.52 20.81 -7.39
N SER A 634 10.22 20.09 -6.51
CA SER A 634 11.24 19.15 -6.93
C SER A 634 10.63 17.75 -7.03
N THR A 635 11.22 16.86 -7.84
CA THR A 635 10.66 15.52 -8.07
C THR A 635 11.45 14.43 -7.35
N MET A 636 10.78 13.73 -6.44
CA MET A 636 11.33 12.56 -5.74
C MET A 636 11.02 11.28 -6.51
N ARG A 637 12.05 10.52 -6.89
CA ARG A 637 11.88 9.20 -7.51
C ARG A 637 11.69 8.14 -6.42
N ASN A 638 10.59 7.41 -6.50
CA ASN A 638 10.24 6.35 -5.54
C ASN A 638 10.86 5.02 -6.00
N THR A 639 12.17 4.86 -5.79
CA THR A 639 12.94 3.71 -6.28
C THR A 639 12.79 2.46 -5.41
N ASN A 640 12.30 2.61 -4.18
CA ASN A 640 12.16 1.52 -3.21
C ASN A 640 10.69 1.40 -2.75
N VAL A 641 10.09 0.21 -2.91
CA VAL A 641 8.68 -0.05 -2.56
C VAL A 641 8.59 -0.48 -1.09
N ALA A 642 7.78 0.23 -0.29
CA ALA A 642 7.50 -0.17 1.09
C ALA A 642 6.63 -1.45 1.13
N SER A 643 6.99 -2.40 1.99
CA SER A 643 6.24 -3.64 2.21
C SER A 643 5.00 -3.38 3.07
N ASP A 644 3.79 -3.67 2.56
CA ASP A 644 2.51 -3.40 3.24
C ASP A 644 1.84 -4.64 3.86
N GLY A 645 1.02 -4.43 4.91
CA GLY A 645 0.37 -5.40 5.79
C GLY A 645 -1.17 -5.53 5.66
N GLY A 646 -1.79 -4.95 4.63
CA GLY A 646 -3.25 -4.74 4.51
C GLY A 646 -4.10 -5.71 3.66
N ASP A 647 -3.60 -6.86 3.22
CA ASP A 647 -4.32 -7.62 2.18
C ASP A 647 -5.48 -8.50 2.70
N GLY A 648 -6.74 -8.05 2.51
CA GLY A 648 -7.86 -8.87 2.93
C GLY A 648 -9.31 -8.57 2.61
N LYS A 649 -9.68 -7.89 1.52
CA LYS A 649 -11.11 -7.73 1.16
C LYS A 649 -11.44 -8.30 -0.22
N PRO A 650 -12.57 -9.03 -0.39
CA PRO A 650 -13.10 -9.41 -1.71
C PRO A 650 -14.26 -8.49 -2.14
N VAL A 651 -14.32 -8.12 -3.44
CA VAL A 651 -15.50 -7.49 -4.08
C VAL A 651 -15.78 -8.16 -5.45
N SER A 652 -17.04 -8.06 -5.90
CA SER A 652 -17.74 -8.86 -6.91
C SER A 652 -17.45 -8.54 -8.38
N SER A 653 -17.32 -9.64 -9.14
CA SER A 653 -17.49 -9.86 -10.59
C SER A 653 -17.64 -8.65 -11.52
N SER A 654 -16.58 -8.39 -12.27
CA SER A 654 -16.63 -7.88 -13.65
C SER A 654 -15.67 -8.71 -14.51
N SER A 655 -16.01 -8.87 -15.79
CA SER A 655 -15.49 -9.89 -16.72
C SER A 655 -13.96 -9.87 -16.89
N LEU A 656 -13.27 -10.92 -16.42
CA LEU A 656 -11.82 -11.13 -16.61
C LEU A 656 -11.54 -12.37 -17.49
N PHE A 657 -10.45 -12.31 -18.26
CA PHE A 657 -9.94 -13.44 -19.05
C PHE A 657 -8.58 -13.88 -18.49
N MET A 658 -8.32 -15.19 -18.40
CA MET A 658 -7.02 -15.73 -18.00
C MET A 658 -6.35 -16.49 -19.15
N VAL A 659 -5.04 -16.28 -19.28
CA VAL A 659 -4.20 -16.92 -20.30
C VAL A 659 -3.19 -17.82 -19.60
N SER A 660 -3.18 -19.10 -19.95
CA SER A 660 -2.10 -20.03 -19.61
C SER A 660 -1.19 -20.17 -20.83
N ALA A 661 0.10 -19.89 -20.66
CA ALA A 661 1.11 -20.05 -21.70
C ALA A 661 2.09 -21.15 -21.29
N ARG A 662 2.19 -22.22 -22.10
CA ARG A 662 3.29 -23.18 -22.01
C ARG A 662 4.48 -22.64 -22.79
N MET A 663 5.67 -22.61 -22.18
CA MET A 663 6.86 -21.95 -22.75
C MET A 663 7.53 -22.71 -23.93
N CYS A 664 6.81 -23.66 -24.53
CA CYS A 664 7.02 -24.13 -25.91
C CYS A 664 5.63 -24.43 -26.49
N CYS A 665 5.10 -23.50 -27.30
CA CYS A 665 3.88 -23.60 -28.09
C CYS A 665 2.63 -24.19 -27.38
N VAL A 666 1.72 -23.30 -26.92
CA VAL A 666 0.24 -23.33 -27.10
C VAL A 666 -0.37 -22.32 -26.12
N LEU A 667 -1.09 -21.33 -26.66
CA LEU A 667 -2.00 -20.45 -25.89
C LEU A 667 -3.27 -21.24 -25.56
N VAL A 668 -3.53 -21.49 -24.28
CA VAL A 668 -4.88 -21.94 -23.83
C VAL A 668 -5.55 -20.76 -23.14
N VAL A 669 -6.53 -20.16 -23.83
CA VAL A 669 -7.42 -19.15 -23.27
C VAL A 669 -8.57 -19.88 -22.57
N ILE A 670 -8.67 -19.74 -21.25
CA ILE A 670 -9.82 -20.27 -20.50
C ILE A 670 -10.80 -19.11 -20.28
N SER A 671 -11.93 -19.17 -20.98
CA SER A 671 -13.07 -18.27 -20.78
C SER A 671 -13.91 -18.77 -19.61
N LEU A 672 -14.16 -17.91 -18.62
CA LEU A 672 -15.08 -18.17 -17.51
C LEU A 672 -16.43 -17.49 -17.79
N THR A 673 -17.22 -18.06 -18.69
CA THR A 673 -18.66 -17.79 -18.81
C THR A 673 -19.40 -19.12 -18.94
N HIS A 674 -20.48 -19.31 -18.17
CA HIS A 674 -21.40 -20.43 -18.38
C HIS A 674 -22.04 -20.32 -19.78
N ASP A 675 -22.10 -21.47 -20.46
CA ASP A 675 -22.82 -21.80 -21.69
C ASP A 675 -22.37 -21.11 -23.01
N TYR A 676 -21.54 -21.84 -23.78
CA TYR A 676 -21.68 -22.22 -25.21
C TYR A 676 -20.30 -22.46 -25.87
N PHE A 677 -20.15 -23.65 -26.49
CA PHE A 677 -18.96 -24.07 -27.26
C PHE A 677 -18.91 -23.43 -28.66
N ALA A 678 -17.72 -23.05 -29.13
CA ALA A 678 -17.40 -23.06 -30.57
C ALA A 678 -15.89 -23.30 -30.82
N ARG A 679 -15.61 -24.26 -31.72
CA ARG A 679 -14.29 -24.70 -32.24
C ARG A 679 -14.10 -24.08 -33.63
N LEU A 680 -12.90 -23.64 -34.00
CA LEU A 680 -12.48 -23.35 -35.39
C LEU A 680 -10.94 -23.55 -35.55
N PRO A 681 -10.40 -23.82 -36.76
CA PRO A 681 -9.66 -25.04 -37.05
C PRO A 681 -8.17 -24.82 -37.36
N ARG A 682 -7.41 -25.93 -37.28
CA ARG A 682 -6.02 -26.06 -37.72
C ARG A 682 -5.90 -25.86 -39.24
N ARG A 683 -4.96 -25.01 -39.70
CA ARG A 683 -4.28 -25.21 -40.99
C ARG A 683 -2.85 -25.68 -40.75
N LEU A 684 -2.57 -26.83 -41.32
CA LEU A 684 -1.26 -27.47 -41.45
C LEU A 684 -0.36 -26.67 -42.40
N HIS A 685 0.92 -26.53 -42.06
CA HIS A 685 1.98 -26.45 -43.08
C HIS A 685 2.82 -27.72 -42.98
N GLN A 686 2.70 -28.58 -44.01
CA GLN A 686 3.66 -29.63 -44.34
C GLN A 686 4.65 -29.06 -45.36
N SER A 687 5.92 -29.12 -44.99
CA SER A 687 7.14 -29.43 -45.77
C SER A 687 7.19 -29.18 -47.29
N MET A 688 8.26 -28.52 -47.71
CA MET A 688 9.06 -28.90 -48.88
C MET A 688 10.48 -29.22 -48.42
N PRO A 689 11.25 -30.00 -49.21
CA PRO A 689 11.00 -31.36 -49.70
C PRO A 689 11.43 -32.43 -48.68
#